data_AF-A0A094DVA6-F1
#
_entry.id   AF-A0A094DVA6-F1
#
_cell.length_a   1.000
_cell.length_b   1.000
_cell.length_c   1.000
_cell.angle_alpha   90.00
_cell.angle_beta   90.00
_cell.angle_gamma   90.00
#
_symmetry.space_group_name_H-M   'P 1'
#
loop_
_entity.id
_entity.type
_entity.pdbx_description
1 polymer ?
#
loop_
_entity_poly.entity_id
_entity_poly.type
_entity_poly.pdbx_seq_one_letter_code
_entity_poly.pdbx_strand_id
1 'polypeptide(L)'
;MKLYVRLEYGIIVVTRLDSNLHTVIEYFILAVGLVGRGVGGGESGEVERYVSARPHPPHRLTTGQKYSTSTLAGKGKCCLSEAIYSRALTDAAAGEAAVVGKAGGGVSKTASEGAETAIRSGPFKVPPIHRHQPTSLDYAYLFSAIATTQALAQVTRHFTMPKPLNERLAEGQPPAVPVKSDAPRQYTEEQRKPLASHTPNIEQGITFAAQDSLPKLPIPELENSIAKYLAALKPLQPPREHAETQQAAEEFLKGDGPELNEKLKKYANGKTSYIEQFWYDSYLNYDNPVVLNLNPFFLLEDDPTPARNNQVTRAASLVVSALSFVRAVRREELPPDTIKGQPLCMYQYSRLFGTARIPTDHGCHIGQDPDSQHIVVLCHGQFYWFDVLDENSDHVMSEKDIAINLQTIVDDAQQTPIQEAAKSAIGVLSTENRKVWAGLREVLTRDEGSNNADCLSIVDSALFIVCLDYAAPSNAPDLCGNMLCGTSKIEKGIQIGTCTNRWYDKLQIIVCANGSAGINFEHTGVDGHTVLRFASDVYTDTILRFARTINGQAPSLWASTSPDPSKRDPKSFGPVSTTPRKLEWVMTSELSIAVRFAETRLADLIQQNEFQTLDFAAYGKNFMTSMGFSPDAFVQMAFQAAYYGLYGRSECTYEPAMTKVYLHGRTEAIRSVTPESLAFVQEFWSELEPARKVEALRRACQAHTAQTRECAKAQGCDRHLYALFSVWQRGLDEDGAEAASSNGDGYSSRGASSPDPLSSPSLSAQSDDGLPQRIRSSSSPSPSPTRLQALPSLFADHGWDRLNSTILSTSNCGNPSLRHFGFGPTSGDGFGIGYIIKDEGISICASSKHRQTKRFVDALESYLVEIRRMLRAVGGRDGSPASSRARERDRGVGEGKMKRGRPIRSEGVPKAASVDSRVGSDDDDLGGYGFFDAGMLLQALQARTGSLENTVLAAVEKAIPRRREVGKKLRLSEY
;
A
#
# COMPACT_ATOMS: atom_id res chain seq x y z
N MET A 1 -38.28 43.93 15.30
CA MET A 1 -39.66 43.46 15.08
C MET A 1 -39.69 41.98 15.40
N LYS A 2 -40.71 41.47 16.10
CA LYS A 2 -40.80 40.04 16.45
C LYS A 2 -41.36 39.24 15.28
N LEU A 3 -40.95 37.98 15.12
CA LEU A 3 -41.91 36.89 14.93
C LEU A 3 -41.36 35.61 15.58
N TYR A 4 -42.27 34.80 16.12
CA TYR A 4 -41.98 33.50 16.73
C TYR A 4 -42.63 32.41 15.86
N VAL A 5 -41.95 31.27 15.71
CA VAL A 5 -42.59 29.94 15.69
C VAL A 5 -41.82 29.08 16.72
N ARG A 6 -42.45 28.03 17.24
CA ARG A 6 -42.14 27.36 18.51
C ARG A 6 -42.28 25.84 18.35
N LEU A 7 -41.80 25.07 19.34
CA LEU A 7 -42.05 23.62 19.58
C LEU A 7 -41.12 22.69 18.75
N GLU A 8 -40.54 21.60 19.26
CA GLU A 8 -40.35 21.18 20.67
C GLU A 8 -39.18 20.18 20.85
N TYR A 9 -39.08 19.53 22.02
CA TYR A 9 -37.93 18.71 22.47
C TYR A 9 -37.82 17.32 21.82
N GLY A 10 -36.60 16.76 21.82
CA GLY A 10 -36.32 15.38 21.39
C GLY A 10 -34.87 14.92 21.60
N ILE A 11 -34.37 14.92 22.84
CA ILE A 11 -33.04 14.34 23.16
C ILE A 11 -33.19 12.83 23.36
N ILE A 12 -32.35 12.04 22.68
CA ILE A 12 -32.09 10.64 23.04
C ILE A 12 -30.62 10.52 23.42
N VAL A 13 -30.38 10.10 24.67
CA VAL A 13 -29.08 9.60 25.13
C VAL A 13 -29.15 8.07 25.09
N VAL A 14 -28.15 7.42 24.48
CA VAL A 14 -27.95 5.97 24.60
C VAL A 14 -26.63 5.74 25.33
N THR A 15 -26.72 5.30 26.58
CA THR A 15 -25.57 4.85 27.37
C THR A 15 -25.24 3.39 27.06
N ARG A 16 -23.95 3.07 27.10
CA ARG A 16 -23.36 1.74 26.89
C ARG A 16 -23.49 0.88 28.15
N LEU A 17 -23.79 -0.41 27.98
CA LEU A 17 -23.67 -1.46 29.01
C LEU A 17 -23.29 -2.78 28.33
N ASP A 18 -22.54 -3.64 29.03
CA ASP A 18 -21.83 -4.80 28.46
C ASP A 18 -22.44 -6.16 28.85
N SER A 19 -22.08 -7.18 28.05
CA SER A 19 -21.98 -8.63 28.36
C SER A 19 -23.16 -9.40 29.01
N ASN A 20 -23.69 -10.41 28.28
CA ASN A 20 -23.36 -11.84 28.52
C ASN A 20 -24.21 -12.86 27.69
N LEU A 21 -23.72 -14.11 27.69
CA LEU A 21 -24.41 -15.40 27.42
C LEU A 21 -25.02 -15.71 26.03
N HIS A 22 -24.24 -16.43 25.21
CA HIS A 22 -24.43 -17.85 24.83
C HIS A 22 -25.86 -18.47 24.68
N THR A 23 -26.03 -19.22 23.56
CA THR A 23 -26.63 -20.58 23.48
C THR A 23 -28.14 -20.77 23.22
N VAL A 24 -28.45 -21.13 21.94
CA VAL A 24 -29.25 -22.32 21.47
C VAL A 24 -30.75 -22.24 21.04
N ILE A 25 -31.01 -22.87 19.88
CA ILE A 25 -32.20 -23.62 19.37
C ILE A 25 -33.50 -22.91 18.83
N GLU A 26 -33.64 -23.05 17.49
CA GLU A 26 -34.78 -23.59 16.69
C GLU A 26 -36.23 -23.00 16.64
N TYR A 27 -36.61 -22.69 15.39
CA TYR A 27 -37.81 -23.11 14.63
C TYR A 27 -39.28 -22.71 14.95
N PHE A 28 -40.04 -22.66 13.84
CA PHE A 28 -41.52 -22.72 13.69
C PHE A 28 -42.36 -21.56 14.31
N ILE A 29 -43.61 -21.33 13.90
CA ILE A 29 -44.21 -21.14 12.55
C ILE A 29 -45.61 -20.48 12.74
N LEU A 30 -46.21 -19.98 11.65
CA LEU A 30 -47.56 -19.38 11.52
C LEU A 30 -48.55 -19.45 12.71
N ALA A 31 -49.18 -18.31 13.00
CA ALA A 31 -50.64 -18.24 13.22
C ALA A 31 -51.21 -16.93 12.64
N VAL A 32 -52.37 -17.01 11.98
CA VAL A 32 -53.16 -15.87 11.48
C VAL A 32 -54.46 -15.80 12.27
N GLY A 33 -54.89 -14.63 12.75
CA GLY A 33 -56.17 -14.54 13.47
C GLY A 33 -56.65 -13.14 13.87
N LEU A 34 -57.76 -12.74 13.24
CA LEU A 34 -58.86 -11.91 13.77
C LEU A 34 -58.57 -10.49 14.33
N VAL A 35 -59.10 -9.50 13.59
CA VAL A 35 -59.41 -8.15 14.08
C VAL A 35 -60.58 -8.19 15.07
N GLY A 36 -60.45 -7.50 16.21
CA GLY A 36 -61.53 -7.29 17.18
C GLY A 36 -61.48 -5.89 17.80
N ARG A 37 -62.62 -5.19 17.85
CA ARG A 37 -62.81 -3.91 18.56
C ARG A 37 -62.81 -4.16 20.08
N GLY A 38 -62.45 -3.22 20.96
CA GLY A 38 -62.10 -1.82 20.76
C GLY A 38 -62.92 -0.88 21.67
N VAL A 39 -62.36 -0.57 22.84
CA VAL A 39 -62.80 0.42 23.86
C VAL A 39 -61.47 0.96 24.44
N GLY A 40 -61.18 2.25 24.63
CA GLY A 40 -61.93 3.27 25.38
C GLY A 40 -61.50 3.21 26.86
N GLY A 41 -61.08 4.29 27.53
CA GLY A 41 -60.91 5.68 27.10
C GLY A 41 -61.23 6.63 28.27
N GLY A 42 -60.23 7.44 28.69
CA GLY A 42 -60.36 8.44 29.75
C GLY A 42 -60.13 7.93 31.18
N GLU A 43 -59.99 8.79 32.21
CA GLU A 43 -59.54 10.20 32.22
C GLU A 43 -59.38 10.72 33.67
N SER A 44 -58.27 11.42 34.00
CA SER A 44 -58.14 12.37 35.13
C SER A 44 -58.42 11.86 36.59
N GLY A 45 -58.25 12.73 37.61
CA GLY A 45 -58.76 12.45 38.98
C GLY A 45 -57.79 12.55 40.18
N GLU A 46 -56.97 13.59 40.23
CA GLU A 46 -56.21 14.14 41.38
C GLU A 46 -56.49 13.71 42.87
N VAL A 47 -55.38 13.65 43.64
CA VAL A 47 -55.14 14.34 44.96
C VAL A 47 -55.27 13.61 46.35
N GLU A 48 -54.34 14.00 47.25
CA GLU A 48 -54.20 13.84 48.73
C GLU A 48 -53.42 12.66 49.42
N ARG A 49 -52.23 13.05 49.93
CA ARG A 49 -51.60 12.84 51.27
C ARG A 49 -51.18 11.45 51.81
N TYR A 50 -49.90 11.40 52.22
CA TYR A 50 -49.31 11.04 53.56
C TYR A 50 -47.98 10.22 53.40
N VAL A 51 -46.91 10.31 54.22
CA VAL A 51 -46.21 11.44 54.90
C VAL A 51 -44.88 10.93 55.52
N SER A 52 -43.97 11.82 55.97
CA SER A 52 -42.71 11.53 56.73
C SER A 52 -41.51 11.04 55.87
N ALA A 53 -40.23 11.44 56.06
CA ALA A 53 -39.58 12.31 57.05
C ALA A 53 -38.42 13.18 56.44
N ARG A 54 -37.81 14.07 57.24
CA ARG A 54 -36.60 14.92 56.99
C ARG A 54 -35.68 14.85 58.26
N PRO A 55 -34.52 15.56 58.44
CA PRO A 55 -33.82 16.57 57.62
C PRO A 55 -32.24 16.49 57.55
N HIS A 56 -31.61 17.47 56.88
CA HIS A 56 -30.18 17.91 57.01
C HIS A 56 -30.01 18.84 58.27
N PRO A 57 -28.88 19.57 58.57
CA PRO A 57 -27.55 19.80 57.92
C PRO A 57 -26.32 19.72 58.89
N PRO A 58 -25.31 20.65 58.99
CA PRO A 58 -24.12 20.88 58.12
C PRO A 58 -22.69 20.91 58.80
N HIS A 59 -21.64 21.00 57.95
CA HIS A 59 -20.31 21.69 58.09
C HIS A 59 -19.29 21.49 59.25
N ARG A 60 -18.09 21.00 58.87
CA ARG A 60 -16.69 21.47 59.17
C ARG A 60 -16.32 22.12 60.54
N LEU A 61 -15.34 21.53 61.27
CA LEU A 61 -13.93 22.02 61.34
C LEU A 61 -12.95 21.15 62.21
N THR A 62 -11.66 21.37 61.99
CA THR A 62 -10.40 20.76 62.48
C THR A 62 -10.17 20.53 63.99
N THR A 63 -9.41 19.47 64.37
CA THR A 63 -8.02 19.49 64.93
C THR A 63 -7.55 18.11 65.47
N GLY A 64 -6.23 17.88 65.60
CA GLY A 64 -5.64 16.70 66.27
C GLY A 64 -4.26 16.29 65.74
N GLN A 65 -3.23 16.16 66.60
CA GLN A 65 -1.82 15.89 66.20
C GLN A 65 -1.28 14.52 66.65
N LYS A 66 -0.21 14.06 65.95
CA LYS A 66 1.12 13.65 66.46
C LYS A 66 1.54 12.16 66.57
N TYR A 67 2.83 11.95 66.21
CA TYR A 67 3.78 10.88 66.59
C TYR A 67 3.51 9.43 66.10
N SER A 68 4.52 8.57 65.84
CA SER A 68 5.99 8.76 65.81
C SER A 68 6.72 7.80 64.82
N THR A 69 8.02 8.04 64.66
CA THR A 69 9.01 7.35 63.80
C THR A 69 9.41 5.93 64.19
N SER A 70 9.71 5.06 63.20
CA SER A 70 11.02 4.39 62.97
C SER A 70 10.83 3.27 61.92
N THR A 71 11.62 3.08 60.86
CA THR A 71 13.09 2.95 60.69
C THR A 71 13.66 1.63 61.19
N LEU A 72 13.90 0.67 60.26
CA LEU A 72 15.17 -0.08 60.14
C LEU A 72 15.21 -0.95 58.87
N ALA A 73 16.37 -1.54 58.54
CA ALA A 73 16.64 -2.20 57.27
C ALA A 73 17.47 -3.49 57.39
N GLY A 74 17.34 -4.38 56.40
CA GLY A 74 18.20 -5.55 56.13
C GLY A 74 17.69 -6.22 54.84
N LYS A 75 18.46 -6.38 53.76
CA LYS A 75 19.73 -7.11 53.57
C LYS A 75 19.64 -8.60 53.92
N GLY A 76 19.51 -9.44 52.89
CA GLY A 76 19.68 -10.89 52.90
C GLY A 76 19.85 -11.41 51.46
N LYS A 77 20.63 -12.48 51.25
CA LYS A 77 20.92 -13.07 49.93
C LYS A 77 20.79 -14.61 50.00
N CYS A 78 20.80 -15.22 48.81
CA CYS A 78 21.23 -16.61 48.49
C CYS A 78 20.21 -17.77 48.58
N CYS A 79 19.77 -18.20 47.39
CA CYS A 79 20.06 -19.51 46.75
C CYS A 79 19.55 -20.87 47.34
N LEU A 80 19.51 -21.84 46.41
CA LEU A 80 19.46 -23.32 46.54
C LEU A 80 18.09 -24.03 46.76
N SER A 81 17.48 -24.41 45.62
CA SER A 81 17.25 -25.80 45.15
C SER A 81 16.47 -26.88 45.95
N GLU A 82 15.89 -27.80 45.16
CA GLU A 82 15.47 -29.19 45.46
C GLU A 82 14.04 -29.50 45.99
N ALA A 83 13.17 -29.90 45.04
CA ALA A 83 12.68 -31.28 44.85
C ALA A 83 11.64 -31.96 45.78
N ILE A 84 10.61 -32.52 45.10
CA ILE A 84 9.85 -33.77 45.39
C ILE A 84 8.87 -33.81 46.59
N TYR A 85 7.59 -34.07 46.26
CA TYR A 85 6.79 -35.16 46.85
C TYR A 85 5.73 -35.67 45.85
N SER A 86 5.15 -36.86 46.07
CA SER A 86 4.40 -37.59 45.01
C SER A 86 3.31 -38.57 45.49
N ARG A 87 2.32 -38.85 44.61
CA ARG A 87 1.49 -40.10 44.53
C ARG A 87 0.50 -40.38 45.70
N ALA A 88 -0.51 -41.27 45.60
CA ALA A 88 -1.28 -41.88 44.48
C ALA A 88 -2.50 -42.68 45.01
N LEU A 89 -3.42 -43.11 44.11
CA LEU A 89 -4.30 -44.32 44.14
C LEU A 89 -5.23 -44.26 42.89
N THR A 90 -5.38 -45.17 41.91
CA THR A 90 -4.77 -46.46 41.46
C THR A 90 -5.33 -47.82 41.90
N ASP A 91 -6.26 -48.35 41.10
CA ASP A 91 -6.77 -49.75 40.98
C ASP A 91 -7.30 -49.96 39.52
N ALA A 92 -7.78 -51.11 39.01
CA ALA A 92 -7.38 -52.54 38.99
C ALA A 92 -8.55 -53.35 38.35
N ALA A 93 -8.45 -54.53 37.69
CA ALA A 93 -7.45 -55.29 36.90
C ALA A 93 -8.22 -56.45 36.19
N ALA A 94 -7.79 -57.20 35.15
CA ALA A 94 -6.57 -57.26 34.32
C ALA A 94 -6.95 -57.08 32.82
N GLY A 95 -6.62 -57.85 31.75
CA GLY A 95 -5.85 -59.10 31.49
C GLY A 95 -6.30 -59.71 30.11
N GLU A 96 -5.62 -60.64 29.41
CA GLU A 96 -4.25 -61.19 29.50
C GLU A 96 -3.87 -62.01 28.20
N ALA A 97 -2.59 -62.38 28.05
CA ALA A 97 -1.97 -63.45 27.22
C ALA A 97 -2.29 -63.73 25.71
N ALA A 98 -1.36 -63.29 24.83
CA ALA A 98 -0.45 -64.15 24.02
C ALA A 98 -0.81 -64.84 22.65
N VAL A 99 0.10 -64.60 21.66
CA VAL A 99 0.74 -65.57 20.70
C VAL A 99 0.15 -65.87 19.28
N VAL A 100 0.88 -65.36 18.26
CA VAL A 100 1.32 -65.92 16.95
C VAL A 100 0.33 -66.59 15.95
N GLY A 101 0.33 -66.08 14.70
CA GLY A 101 -0.11 -66.77 13.47
C GLY A 101 0.51 -66.12 12.22
N LYS A 102 0.83 -66.87 11.14
CA LYS A 102 1.71 -66.40 10.05
C LYS A 102 1.19 -66.74 8.64
N ALA A 103 1.29 -65.75 7.73
CA ALA A 103 1.41 -65.87 6.25
C ALA A 103 0.25 -66.48 5.42
N GLY A 104 0.25 -66.15 4.11
CA GLY A 104 -0.57 -66.81 3.07
C GLY A 104 -1.14 -65.85 2.02
N GLY A 105 -0.47 -65.68 0.87
CA GLY A 105 -0.90 -64.78 -0.22
C GLY A 105 -1.63 -65.48 -1.39
N GLY A 106 -1.81 -64.73 -2.49
CA GLY A 106 -2.56 -65.14 -3.69
C GLY A 106 -3.71 -64.14 -3.95
N VAL A 107 -3.69 -63.20 -4.91
CA VAL A 107 -3.36 -63.20 -6.36
C VAL A 107 -4.47 -63.80 -7.24
N SER A 108 -4.87 -63.03 -8.27
CA SER A 108 -5.71 -63.41 -9.42
C SER A 108 -7.22 -63.64 -9.18
N LYS A 109 -8.12 -63.44 -10.17
CA LYS A 109 -8.13 -62.53 -11.36
C LYS A 109 -9.51 -62.60 -12.04
N THR A 110 -9.90 -61.52 -12.74
CA THR A 110 -10.75 -61.44 -13.97
C THR A 110 -12.12 -62.15 -14.12
N ALA A 111 -13.03 -61.43 -14.81
CA ALA A 111 -14.03 -61.94 -15.78
C ALA A 111 -15.28 -62.70 -15.25
N SER A 112 -16.42 -62.69 -15.95
CA SER A 112 -16.98 -61.76 -16.97
C SER A 112 -18.47 -62.05 -17.24
N GLU A 113 -19.20 -61.07 -17.82
CA GLU A 113 -20.48 -61.22 -18.58
C GLU A 113 -21.71 -61.84 -17.84
N GLY A 114 -22.97 -61.74 -18.30
CA GLY A 114 -23.59 -61.02 -19.43
C GLY A 114 -25.12 -61.25 -19.49
N ALA A 115 -25.82 -60.72 -20.52
CA ALA A 115 -27.28 -60.76 -20.79
C ALA A 115 -28.18 -59.92 -19.82
N GLU A 116 -29.27 -59.21 -20.21
CA GLU A 116 -30.36 -59.37 -21.22
C GLU A 116 -31.44 -60.41 -20.84
N THR A 117 -32.76 -60.28 -21.05
CA THR A 117 -33.72 -59.23 -21.56
C THR A 117 -35.13 -59.54 -20.95
N ALA A 118 -35.97 -58.64 -20.43
CA ALA A 118 -36.86 -57.60 -21.02
C ALA A 118 -38.35 -57.99 -21.33
N ILE A 119 -39.30 -57.05 -21.07
CA ILE A 119 -40.62 -56.79 -21.76
C ILE A 119 -42.01 -57.29 -21.21
N ARG A 120 -43.03 -56.39 -21.31
CA ARG A 120 -44.54 -56.49 -21.18
C ARG A 120 -45.18 -56.51 -19.76
N SER A 121 -46.36 -55.89 -19.47
CA SER A 121 -47.27 -54.97 -20.21
C SER A 121 -48.31 -54.24 -19.29
N GLY A 122 -48.98 -53.16 -19.75
CA GLY A 122 -50.00 -52.33 -19.02
C GLY A 122 -51.45 -52.89 -19.02
N PRO A 123 -52.59 -52.09 -18.97
CA PRO A 123 -52.75 -50.68 -19.42
C PRO A 123 -53.84 -49.72 -18.76
N PHE A 124 -53.80 -48.41 -19.11
CA PHE A 124 -54.90 -47.41 -19.37
C PHE A 124 -56.05 -47.02 -18.40
N LYS A 125 -56.29 -45.68 -18.22
CA LYS A 125 -57.50 -44.92 -18.73
C LYS A 125 -57.52 -43.38 -18.47
N VAL A 126 -58.28 -42.62 -19.28
CA VAL A 126 -58.55 -41.14 -19.25
C VAL A 126 -59.92 -40.83 -19.92
N PRO A 127 -60.74 -39.82 -19.48
CA PRO A 127 -61.36 -38.79 -20.39
C PRO A 127 -61.72 -37.43 -19.69
N PRO A 128 -62.58 -36.51 -20.23
CA PRO A 128 -62.48 -35.59 -21.40
C PRO A 128 -62.64 -34.06 -21.03
N ILE A 129 -62.06 -33.04 -21.69
CA ILE A 129 -62.29 -32.38 -23.01
C ILE A 129 -63.58 -31.53 -23.18
N HIS A 130 -63.43 -30.21 -23.42
CA HIS A 130 -64.14 -29.33 -24.40
C HIS A 130 -63.38 -27.97 -24.46
N ARG A 131 -62.89 -27.35 -25.55
CA ARG A 131 -63.26 -27.03 -26.97
C ARG A 131 -64.06 -25.73 -27.20
N HIS A 132 -63.42 -24.71 -27.81
CA HIS A 132 -64.05 -23.78 -28.78
C HIS A 132 -63.03 -23.09 -29.72
N GLN A 133 -63.50 -22.74 -30.92
CA GLN A 133 -62.90 -22.00 -32.06
C GLN A 133 -64.10 -21.53 -32.95
N PRO A 134 -63.97 -20.83 -34.11
CA PRO A 134 -62.77 -20.36 -34.85
C PRO A 134 -62.47 -18.87 -34.55
N THR A 135 -62.21 -17.85 -35.40
CA THR A 135 -62.34 -17.52 -36.86
C THR A 135 -61.04 -16.90 -37.45
N SER A 136 -61.10 -16.26 -38.62
CA SER A 136 -60.05 -15.45 -39.28
C SER A 136 -60.66 -14.22 -40.00
N LEU A 137 -59.83 -13.42 -40.69
CA LEU A 137 -60.04 -12.04 -41.20
C LEU A 137 -59.86 -10.97 -40.09
N ASP A 138 -59.13 -9.87 -40.28
CA ASP A 138 -58.53 -9.34 -41.53
C ASP A 138 -56.99 -9.44 -41.62
N TYR A 139 -56.49 -9.55 -42.85
CA TYR A 139 -55.09 -9.29 -43.20
C TYR A 139 -54.91 -7.82 -43.62
N ALA A 140 -53.66 -7.36 -43.67
CA ALA A 140 -53.23 -6.16 -44.41
C ALA A 140 -53.71 -4.77 -43.91
N TYR A 141 -53.55 -4.47 -42.60
CA TYR A 141 -53.27 -3.08 -42.18
C TYR A 141 -52.22 -2.91 -41.05
N LEU A 142 -51.89 -3.97 -40.30
CA LEU A 142 -51.02 -3.86 -39.10
C LEU A 142 -49.50 -4.07 -39.34
N PHE A 143 -49.06 -4.28 -40.58
CA PHE A 143 -47.65 -4.56 -40.90
C PHE A 143 -46.80 -3.35 -41.32
N SER A 144 -47.38 -2.14 -41.34
CA SER A 144 -46.67 -0.90 -41.72
C SER A 144 -46.21 -0.06 -40.51
N ALA A 145 -46.88 -0.18 -39.36
CA ALA A 145 -46.69 0.73 -38.21
C ALA A 145 -45.68 0.25 -37.15
N ILE A 146 -45.19 -1.00 -37.24
CA ILE A 146 -44.26 -1.59 -36.25
C ILE A 146 -42.79 -1.53 -36.71
N ALA A 147 -42.53 -1.26 -38.00
CA ALA A 147 -41.18 -1.24 -38.58
C ALA A 147 -40.35 0.02 -38.26
N THR A 148 -40.94 1.07 -37.68
CA THR A 148 -40.34 2.43 -37.65
C THR A 148 -40.05 2.96 -36.23
N THR A 149 -40.23 2.15 -35.19
CA THR A 149 -40.03 2.56 -33.78
C THR A 149 -39.13 1.61 -32.98
N GLN A 150 -38.33 0.79 -33.66
CA GLN A 150 -37.37 -0.13 -33.03
C GLN A 150 -35.93 0.08 -33.54
N ALA A 151 -35.61 1.32 -33.92
CA ALA A 151 -34.31 1.72 -34.45
C ALA A 151 -33.75 2.94 -33.69
N LEU A 152 -33.43 2.77 -32.40
CA LEU A 152 -32.42 3.52 -31.62
C LEU A 152 -32.28 2.93 -30.20
N ALA A 153 -31.07 2.96 -29.65
CA ALA A 153 -30.75 2.68 -28.24
C ALA A 153 -30.94 1.26 -27.68
N GLN A 154 -30.41 0.22 -28.36
CA GLN A 154 -29.85 -0.96 -27.67
C GLN A 154 -28.70 -1.55 -28.51
N VAL A 155 -27.45 -1.40 -28.04
CA VAL A 155 -26.26 -2.02 -28.66
C VAL A 155 -25.82 -3.17 -27.77
N THR A 156 -26.45 -4.33 -27.96
CA THR A 156 -26.05 -5.57 -27.30
C THR A 156 -24.75 -6.08 -27.94
N ARG A 157 -23.60 -5.80 -27.31
CA ARG A 157 -22.32 -6.38 -27.74
C ARG A 157 -22.34 -7.88 -27.42
N HIS A 158 -22.59 -8.71 -28.43
CA HIS A 158 -22.47 -10.16 -28.31
C HIS A 158 -20.99 -10.56 -28.34
N PHE A 159 -20.57 -11.41 -27.40
CA PHE A 159 -19.28 -12.10 -27.46
C PHE A 159 -19.24 -13.00 -28.71
N THR A 160 -18.24 -12.79 -29.56
CA THR A 160 -17.95 -13.66 -30.70
C THR A 160 -16.82 -14.61 -30.36
N MET A 161 -17.13 -15.90 -30.24
CA MET A 161 -16.15 -16.98 -30.11
C MET A 161 -15.12 -16.88 -31.24
N PRO A 162 -13.80 -16.87 -30.96
CA PRO A 162 -12.80 -16.93 -32.01
C PRO A 162 -12.81 -18.31 -32.68
N LYS A 163 -13.10 -18.38 -33.98
CA LYS A 163 -12.74 -19.55 -34.81
C LYS A 163 -11.25 -19.87 -34.61
N PRO A 164 -10.86 -21.14 -34.40
CA PRO A 164 -9.45 -21.52 -34.25
C PRO A 164 -8.65 -21.21 -35.52
N LEU A 165 -7.34 -20.96 -35.35
CA LEU A 165 -6.49 -20.39 -36.40
C LEU A 165 -6.41 -21.26 -37.67
N ASN A 166 -6.50 -22.58 -37.52
CA ASN A 166 -6.51 -23.54 -38.62
C ASN A 166 -7.72 -23.38 -39.57
N GLU A 167 -8.91 -23.02 -39.08
CA GLU A 167 -10.07 -22.74 -39.94
C GLU A 167 -9.90 -21.47 -40.77
N ARG A 168 -9.20 -20.46 -40.23
CA ARG A 168 -8.96 -19.18 -40.93
C ARG A 168 -7.98 -19.30 -42.10
N LEU A 169 -7.17 -20.36 -42.14
CA LEU A 169 -6.21 -20.62 -43.21
C LEU A 169 -6.81 -21.39 -44.40
N ALA A 170 -8.07 -21.84 -44.30
CA ALA A 170 -8.77 -22.61 -45.34
C ALA A 170 -9.64 -21.76 -46.28
N GLU A 171 -9.96 -20.53 -45.89
CA GLU A 171 -10.76 -19.59 -46.70
C GLU A 171 -9.81 -18.68 -47.53
N GLY A 172 -10.03 -18.60 -48.86
CA GLY A 172 -9.00 -18.19 -49.83
C GLY A 172 -8.49 -16.74 -49.76
N GLN A 173 -7.18 -16.58 -49.89
CA GLN A 173 -6.47 -15.29 -49.81
C GLN A 173 -6.75 -14.33 -51.00
N PRO A 174 -7.05 -13.04 -50.76
CA PRO A 174 -6.64 -11.95 -51.64
C PRO A 174 -5.12 -11.68 -51.49
N PRO A 175 -4.44 -11.04 -52.46
CA PRO A 175 -2.99 -10.90 -52.46
C PRO A 175 -2.44 -10.10 -51.26
N ALA A 176 -1.38 -10.61 -50.65
CA ALA A 176 -0.85 -10.10 -49.39
C ALA A 176 -0.12 -8.76 -49.52
N VAL A 177 -0.48 -7.83 -48.64
CA VAL A 177 0.44 -6.77 -48.17
C VAL A 177 1.22 -7.36 -46.99
N PRO A 178 2.56 -7.20 -46.91
CA PRO A 178 3.36 -7.84 -45.87
C PRO A 178 3.14 -7.19 -44.49
N VAL A 179 2.23 -7.77 -43.70
CA VAL A 179 2.16 -7.55 -42.26
C VAL A 179 3.40 -8.17 -41.63
N LYS A 180 4.15 -7.40 -40.82
CA LYS A 180 5.27 -7.94 -40.05
C LYS A 180 4.75 -8.89 -38.98
N SER A 181 5.32 -10.08 -38.89
CA SER A 181 5.11 -10.99 -37.77
C SER A 181 5.95 -10.54 -36.57
N ASP A 182 5.32 -9.95 -35.57
CA ASP A 182 5.94 -9.75 -34.26
C ASP A 182 6.00 -11.09 -33.52
N ALA A 183 7.18 -11.70 -33.52
CA ALA A 183 7.56 -12.79 -32.62
C ALA A 183 7.65 -12.26 -31.16
N PRO A 184 7.66 -13.12 -30.12
CA PRO A 184 7.83 -12.68 -28.73
C PRO A 184 9.12 -11.84 -28.58
N ARG A 185 8.96 -10.53 -28.40
CA ARG A 185 10.08 -9.59 -28.32
C ARG A 185 10.78 -9.77 -26.97
N GLN A 186 11.96 -10.39 -26.97
CA GLN A 186 12.95 -10.10 -25.92
C GLN A 186 13.21 -8.59 -25.93
N TYR A 187 13.04 -7.92 -24.80
CA TYR A 187 13.29 -6.47 -24.69
C TYR A 187 14.70 -6.13 -25.19
N THR A 188 14.76 -5.41 -26.32
CA THR A 188 16.03 -4.98 -26.93
C THR A 188 16.81 -4.08 -25.99
N GLU A 189 18.10 -3.85 -26.25
CA GLU A 189 18.89 -2.90 -25.47
C GLU A 189 18.29 -1.47 -25.51
N GLU A 190 17.50 -1.14 -26.53
CA GLU A 190 16.75 0.12 -26.61
C GLU A 190 15.48 0.10 -25.75
N GLN A 191 14.70 -0.99 -25.76
CA GLN A 191 13.51 -1.13 -24.89
C GLN A 191 13.86 -1.28 -23.39
N ARG A 192 15.14 -1.49 -23.06
CA ARG A 192 15.67 -1.40 -21.68
C ARG A 192 16.08 0.02 -21.28
N LYS A 193 16.07 0.97 -22.22
CA LYS A 193 16.35 2.39 -21.97
C LYS A 193 15.02 3.14 -21.79
N PRO A 194 14.97 4.18 -20.94
CA PRO A 194 13.70 4.82 -20.58
C PRO A 194 13.21 5.77 -21.70
N LEU A 195 11.93 6.16 -21.63
CA LEU A 195 11.30 7.14 -22.54
C LEU A 195 12.19 8.37 -22.87
N ALA A 196 12.94 8.89 -21.88
CA ALA A 196 13.83 10.05 -22.05
C ALA A 196 15.02 9.85 -23.02
N SER A 197 15.23 8.65 -23.59
CA SER A 197 16.22 8.44 -24.67
C SER A 197 15.64 8.35 -26.09
N HIS A 198 14.31 8.44 -26.25
CA HIS A 198 13.65 8.38 -27.56
C HIS A 198 13.06 9.74 -27.95
N THR A 199 13.84 10.56 -28.67
CA THR A 199 13.44 11.93 -29.02
C THR A 199 13.04 12.06 -30.50
N PRO A 200 11.74 11.96 -30.85
CA PRO A 200 11.23 12.56 -32.08
C PRO A 200 11.35 14.09 -31.99
N ASN A 201 11.50 14.77 -33.12
CA ASN A 201 11.94 16.17 -33.19
C ASN A 201 10.82 17.16 -32.83
N ILE A 202 10.57 17.36 -31.54
CA ILE A 202 9.55 18.22 -30.93
C ILE A 202 10.25 19.31 -30.07
N GLU A 203 9.60 20.46 -29.85
CA GLU A 203 10.09 21.47 -28.89
C GLU A 203 10.28 20.84 -27.49
N GLN A 204 11.44 21.09 -26.87
CA GLN A 204 11.85 20.43 -25.63
C GLN A 204 10.84 20.65 -24.51
N GLY A 205 10.30 19.57 -23.95
CA GLY A 205 9.19 19.63 -23.03
C GLY A 205 9.58 20.07 -21.61
N ILE A 206 8.58 20.49 -20.83
CA ILE A 206 8.84 21.07 -19.51
C ILE A 206 9.20 20.02 -18.47
N THR A 207 8.71 18.78 -18.58
CA THR A 207 8.87 17.74 -17.54
C THR A 207 10.34 17.44 -17.22
N PHE A 208 11.21 17.35 -18.22
CA PHE A 208 12.64 17.05 -17.99
C PHE A 208 13.56 18.28 -18.15
N ALA A 209 13.01 19.48 -18.36
CA ALA A 209 13.77 20.70 -18.66
C ALA A 209 14.82 21.09 -17.58
N ALA A 210 14.65 20.65 -16.33
CA ALA A 210 15.63 20.88 -15.27
C ALA A 210 16.70 19.77 -15.15
N GLN A 211 16.49 18.59 -15.75
CA GLN A 211 17.21 17.35 -15.46
C GLN A 211 18.73 17.50 -15.63
N ASP A 212 19.19 18.11 -16.73
CA ASP A 212 20.62 18.32 -17.03
C ASP A 212 21.31 19.36 -16.12
N SER A 213 20.54 20.18 -15.41
CA SER A 213 21.07 21.19 -14.47
C SER A 213 21.20 20.68 -13.03
N LEU A 214 20.69 19.49 -12.73
CA LEU A 214 20.74 18.91 -11.39
C LEU A 214 22.16 18.47 -11.01
N PRO A 215 22.64 18.76 -9.78
CA PRO A 215 23.94 18.29 -9.31
C PRO A 215 23.96 16.76 -9.22
N LYS A 216 25.09 16.12 -9.55
CA LYS A 216 25.27 14.67 -9.30
C LYS A 216 25.23 14.37 -7.80
N LEU A 217 24.74 13.19 -7.45
CA LEU A 217 24.70 12.72 -6.06
C LEU A 217 26.14 12.62 -5.49
N PRO A 218 26.47 13.36 -4.42
CA PRO A 218 27.82 13.39 -3.86
C PRO A 218 28.17 12.09 -3.12
N ILE A 219 29.41 11.62 -3.26
CA ILE A 219 30.00 10.62 -2.35
C ILE A 219 30.50 11.39 -1.12
N PRO A 220 30.03 11.09 0.11
CA PRO A 220 30.55 11.71 1.32
C PRO A 220 31.99 11.28 1.63
N GLU A 221 32.72 12.06 2.43
CA GLU A 221 34.04 11.61 2.91
C GLU A 221 33.93 10.37 3.81
N LEU A 222 34.94 9.51 3.74
CA LEU A 222 34.92 8.19 4.36
C LEU A 222 34.87 8.29 5.89
N GLU A 223 35.71 9.13 6.47
CA GLU A 223 35.83 9.39 7.91
C GLU A 223 34.50 9.94 8.47
N ASN A 224 33.84 10.84 7.73
CA ASN A 224 32.54 11.39 8.10
C ASN A 224 31.44 10.30 8.07
N SER A 225 31.52 9.37 7.11
CA SER A 225 30.58 8.26 6.97
C SER A 225 30.74 7.25 8.10
N ILE A 226 31.98 6.90 8.45
CA ILE A 226 32.31 6.03 9.57
C ILE A 226 31.94 6.69 10.92
N ALA A 227 32.18 7.98 11.09
CA ALA A 227 31.77 8.71 12.29
C ALA A 227 30.24 8.73 12.47
N LYS A 228 29.48 8.91 11.38
CA LYS A 228 28.00 8.86 11.38
C LYS A 228 27.47 7.44 11.66
N TYR A 229 28.10 6.41 11.10
CA TYR A 229 27.82 5.00 11.40
C TYR A 229 28.02 4.66 12.89
N LEU A 230 29.16 5.03 13.46
CA LEU A 230 29.46 4.85 14.89
C LEU A 230 28.45 5.62 15.77
N ALA A 231 28.07 6.84 15.38
CA ALA A 231 27.07 7.63 16.12
C ALA A 231 25.67 6.97 16.12
N ALA A 232 25.25 6.37 15.01
CA ALA A 232 23.97 5.66 14.89
C ALA A 232 23.94 4.33 15.68
N LEU A 233 25.07 3.63 15.78
CA LEU A 233 25.18 2.38 16.54
C LEU A 233 25.37 2.56 18.05
N LYS A 234 25.97 3.66 18.49
CA LYS A 234 26.22 3.97 19.90
C LYS A 234 25.00 3.80 20.85
N PRO A 235 23.77 4.22 20.51
CA PRO A 235 22.59 3.96 21.36
C PRO A 235 22.00 2.54 21.20
N LEU A 236 22.46 1.76 20.21
CA LEU A 236 22.02 0.39 19.91
C LEU A 236 22.99 -0.69 20.43
N GLN A 237 24.10 -0.31 21.08
CA GLN A 237 25.17 -1.21 21.50
C GLN A 237 25.55 -1.02 22.98
N PRO A 238 25.73 -2.12 23.75
CA PRO A 238 26.47 -2.09 25.01
C PRO A 238 27.90 -1.51 24.82
N PRO A 239 28.50 -0.90 25.86
CA PRO A 239 29.82 -0.26 25.74
C PRO A 239 30.96 -1.17 25.27
N ARG A 240 30.85 -2.49 25.48
CA ARG A 240 31.81 -3.48 24.97
C ARG A 240 31.67 -3.66 23.46
N GLU A 241 30.48 -4.03 22.98
CA GLU A 241 30.20 -4.22 21.54
C GLU A 241 30.52 -2.95 20.76
N HIS A 242 30.22 -1.78 21.32
CA HIS A 242 30.56 -0.51 20.68
C HIS A 242 32.07 -0.25 20.58
N ALA A 243 32.88 -0.72 21.53
CA ALA A 243 34.34 -0.65 21.44
C ALA A 243 34.91 -1.64 20.42
N GLU A 244 34.30 -2.82 20.29
CA GLU A 244 34.63 -3.83 19.28
C GLU A 244 34.32 -3.28 17.86
N THR A 245 33.15 -2.66 17.65
CA THR A 245 32.81 -1.92 16.41
C THR A 245 33.74 -0.73 16.15
N GLN A 246 34.14 0.03 17.18
CA GLN A 246 35.10 1.14 17.02
C GLN A 246 36.46 0.63 16.53
N GLN A 247 36.96 -0.49 17.06
CA GLN A 247 38.19 -1.11 16.57
C GLN A 247 38.03 -1.56 15.10
N ALA A 248 36.95 -2.27 14.76
CA ALA A 248 36.69 -2.73 13.40
C ALA A 248 36.62 -1.56 12.38
N ALA A 249 36.02 -0.44 12.78
CA ALA A 249 35.94 0.78 12.00
C ALA A 249 37.30 1.50 11.85
N GLU A 250 38.11 1.54 12.92
CA GLU A 250 39.49 2.04 12.86
C GLU A 250 40.39 1.19 11.97
N GLU A 251 40.23 -0.14 12.00
CA GLU A 251 40.96 -1.08 11.13
C GLU A 251 40.55 -0.90 9.66
N PHE A 252 39.27 -0.69 9.38
CA PHE A 252 38.77 -0.42 8.03
C PHE A 252 39.31 0.90 7.46
N LEU A 253 39.33 1.97 8.25
CA LEU A 253 39.91 3.27 7.87
C LEU A 253 41.42 3.20 7.60
N LYS A 254 42.14 2.29 8.26
CA LYS A 254 43.59 2.06 8.07
C LYS A 254 43.90 0.95 7.04
N GLY A 255 42.87 0.28 6.54
CA GLY A 255 42.94 -0.93 5.73
C GLY A 255 42.23 -0.74 4.39
N ASP A 256 41.12 -1.45 4.21
CA ASP A 256 40.46 -1.62 2.90
C ASP A 256 39.57 -0.43 2.51
N GLY A 257 39.09 0.34 3.50
CA GLY A 257 38.15 1.45 3.29
C GLY A 257 38.64 2.52 2.31
N PRO A 258 39.88 3.03 2.42
CA PRO A 258 40.44 3.96 1.45
C PRO A 258 40.50 3.40 0.01
N GLU A 259 40.88 2.13 -0.17
CA GLU A 259 40.92 1.52 -1.51
C GLU A 259 39.51 1.33 -2.09
N LEU A 260 38.56 0.87 -1.29
CA LEU A 260 37.16 0.73 -1.70
C LEU A 260 36.54 2.10 -2.05
N ASN A 261 36.89 3.17 -1.33
CA ASN A 261 36.44 4.53 -1.62
C ASN A 261 37.00 5.04 -2.96
N GLU A 262 38.28 4.84 -3.25
CA GLU A 262 38.85 5.20 -4.56
C GLU A 262 38.30 4.33 -5.70
N LYS A 263 38.02 3.04 -5.45
CA LYS A 263 37.29 2.19 -6.41
C LYS A 263 35.86 2.68 -6.65
N LEU A 264 35.15 3.14 -5.61
CA LEU A 264 33.82 3.73 -5.74
C LEU A 264 33.84 5.05 -6.52
N LYS A 265 34.79 5.94 -6.24
CA LYS A 265 35.00 7.19 -7.00
C LYS A 265 35.31 6.91 -8.48
N LYS A 266 36.17 5.92 -8.77
CA LYS A 266 36.46 5.44 -10.13
C LYS A 266 35.21 4.88 -10.81
N TYR A 267 34.41 4.08 -10.10
CA TYR A 267 33.15 3.50 -10.59
C TYR A 267 32.08 4.56 -10.88
N ALA A 268 32.01 5.62 -10.06
CA ALA A 268 31.06 6.73 -10.23
C ALA A 268 31.39 7.62 -11.43
N ASN A 269 32.63 7.58 -11.94
CA ASN A 269 33.01 8.32 -13.14
C ASN A 269 32.17 7.86 -14.35
N GLY A 270 31.73 8.80 -15.19
CA GLY A 270 30.81 8.55 -16.29
C GLY A 270 29.35 8.26 -15.91
N LYS A 271 29.01 7.97 -14.64
CA LYS A 271 27.63 7.69 -14.21
C LYS A 271 26.87 8.95 -13.81
N THR A 272 25.54 8.91 -13.82
CA THR A 272 24.64 9.95 -13.31
C THR A 272 24.67 10.03 -11.78
N SER A 273 24.60 8.87 -11.14
CA SER A 273 24.57 8.65 -9.69
C SER A 273 25.43 7.44 -9.33
N TYR A 274 26.17 7.50 -8.22
CA TYR A 274 27.03 6.39 -7.80
C TYR A 274 26.23 5.20 -7.24
N ILE A 275 25.06 5.47 -6.64
CA ILE A 275 24.27 4.49 -5.90
C ILE A 275 23.21 3.80 -6.77
N GLU A 276 22.70 4.47 -7.81
CA GLU A 276 21.46 4.06 -8.50
C GLU A 276 21.46 2.60 -8.96
N GLN A 277 22.53 2.14 -9.62
CA GLN A 277 22.60 0.75 -10.08
C GLN A 277 22.66 -0.24 -8.90
N PHE A 278 23.50 0.01 -7.89
CA PHE A 278 23.56 -0.85 -6.70
C PHE A 278 22.20 -0.90 -5.97
N TRP A 279 21.45 0.21 -5.99
CA TRP A 279 20.11 0.29 -5.40
C TRP A 279 19.04 -0.41 -6.25
N TYR A 280 19.19 -0.49 -7.58
CA TYR A 280 18.36 -1.41 -8.39
C TYR A 280 18.73 -2.87 -8.12
N ASP A 281 20.02 -3.20 -8.13
CA ASP A 281 20.52 -4.57 -7.91
C ASP A 281 20.05 -5.13 -6.55
N SER A 282 20.03 -4.30 -5.50
CA SER A 282 19.58 -4.70 -4.15
C SER A 282 18.13 -5.18 -4.12
N TYR A 283 17.23 -4.59 -4.92
CA TYR A 283 15.85 -5.04 -5.05
C TYR A 283 15.71 -6.17 -6.08
N LEU A 284 16.43 -6.10 -7.21
CA LEU A 284 16.28 -7.04 -8.33
C LEU A 284 16.83 -8.44 -8.02
N ASN A 285 17.90 -8.52 -7.24
CA ASN A 285 18.52 -9.77 -6.78
C ASN A 285 17.89 -10.32 -5.49
N TYR A 286 16.83 -9.66 -4.98
CA TYR A 286 16.09 -10.12 -3.81
C TYR A 286 15.14 -11.26 -4.20
N ASP A 287 15.44 -12.47 -3.70
CA ASP A 287 14.71 -13.72 -4.04
C ASP A 287 13.29 -13.80 -3.43
N ASN A 288 12.99 -13.04 -2.38
CA ASN A 288 11.71 -13.13 -1.67
C ASN A 288 10.54 -12.56 -2.49
N PRO A 289 9.30 -13.00 -2.22
CA PRO A 289 8.09 -12.42 -2.82
C PRO A 289 8.04 -10.91 -2.69
N VAL A 290 7.67 -10.20 -3.77
CA VAL A 290 7.53 -8.73 -3.73
C VAL A 290 6.29 -8.28 -2.96
N VAL A 291 5.24 -9.11 -2.90
CA VAL A 291 4.08 -8.89 -2.01
C VAL A 291 4.53 -8.93 -0.55
N LEU A 292 4.02 -8.00 0.25
CA LEU A 292 4.35 -7.75 1.66
C LEU A 292 5.81 -7.32 1.94
N ASN A 293 6.82 -7.97 1.33
CA ASN A 293 8.23 -7.66 1.62
C ASN A 293 8.78 -6.43 0.85
N LEU A 294 8.14 -5.99 -0.24
CA LEU A 294 8.63 -4.88 -1.07
C LEU A 294 7.54 -3.87 -1.47
N ASN A 295 6.44 -4.32 -2.10
CA ASN A 295 5.43 -3.40 -2.65
C ASN A 295 4.66 -2.70 -1.52
N PRO A 296 4.66 -1.36 -1.42
CA PRO A 296 3.76 -0.62 -0.54
C PRO A 296 2.37 -0.46 -1.19
N PHE A 297 1.45 0.17 -0.44
CA PHE A 297 0.17 0.65 -0.96
C PHE A 297 -0.16 2.08 -0.49
N PHE A 298 -0.93 2.79 -1.31
CA PHE A 298 -1.69 3.99 -0.95
C PHE A 298 -3.18 3.66 -0.87
N LEU A 299 -3.86 4.11 0.18
CA LEU A 299 -5.33 4.10 0.26
C LEU A 299 -5.83 5.52 -0.02
N LEU A 300 -6.57 5.69 -1.12
CA LEU A 300 -7.13 6.99 -1.51
C LEU A 300 -8.29 7.37 -0.59
N GLU A 301 -8.48 8.67 -0.36
CA GLU A 301 -9.74 9.17 0.22
C GLU A 301 -10.92 8.85 -0.70
N ASP A 302 -12.12 8.75 -0.11
CA ASP A 302 -13.34 8.41 -0.84
C ASP A 302 -13.86 9.60 -1.67
N ASP A 303 -14.53 9.35 -2.82
CA ASP A 303 -15.06 10.47 -3.62
C ASP A 303 -16.06 11.26 -2.74
N PRO A 304 -15.89 12.59 -2.57
CA PRO A 304 -16.79 13.43 -1.78
C PRO A 304 -18.22 13.52 -2.36
N THR A 305 -18.50 12.81 -3.44
CA THR A 305 -19.79 12.63 -4.10
C THR A 305 -20.25 11.17 -3.91
N PRO A 306 -21.06 10.84 -2.89
CA PRO A 306 -21.37 9.43 -2.56
C PRO A 306 -21.95 8.60 -3.71
N ALA A 307 -22.70 9.22 -4.62
CA ALA A 307 -23.22 8.57 -5.83
C ALA A 307 -22.15 8.11 -6.83
N ARG A 308 -20.90 8.59 -6.72
CA ARG A 308 -19.76 8.17 -7.54
C ARG A 308 -18.95 7.03 -6.92
N ASN A 309 -19.17 6.70 -5.65
CA ASN A 309 -18.54 5.54 -4.98
C ASN A 309 -19.17 4.18 -5.36
N ASN A 310 -19.79 4.10 -6.54
CA ASN A 310 -20.01 2.82 -7.23
C ASN A 310 -18.68 2.36 -7.84
N GLN A 311 -18.30 1.09 -7.63
CA GLN A 311 -17.03 0.50 -8.08
C GLN A 311 -16.69 0.81 -9.54
N VAL A 312 -17.57 0.49 -10.48
CA VAL A 312 -17.34 0.69 -11.93
C VAL A 312 -17.21 2.16 -12.28
N THR A 313 -18.03 3.03 -11.66
CA THR A 313 -17.99 4.49 -11.89
C THR A 313 -16.68 5.10 -11.38
N ARG A 314 -16.25 4.74 -10.16
CA ARG A 314 -14.99 5.23 -9.58
C ARG A 314 -13.78 4.67 -10.31
N ALA A 315 -13.78 3.39 -10.67
CA ALA A 315 -12.74 2.77 -11.47
C ALA A 315 -12.60 3.44 -12.85
N ALA A 316 -13.69 3.68 -13.58
CA ALA A 316 -13.65 4.37 -14.86
C ALA A 316 -13.08 5.80 -14.75
N SER A 317 -13.46 6.56 -13.71
CA SER A 317 -12.92 7.91 -13.49
C SER A 317 -11.42 7.89 -13.16
N LEU A 318 -10.99 7.00 -12.26
CA LEU A 318 -9.58 6.81 -11.91
C LEU A 318 -8.75 6.40 -13.14
N VAL A 319 -9.26 5.51 -13.99
CA VAL A 319 -8.61 5.12 -15.25
C VAL A 319 -8.43 6.33 -16.16
N VAL A 320 -9.44 7.15 -16.45
CA VAL A 320 -9.27 8.28 -17.38
C VAL A 320 -8.36 9.38 -16.80
N SER A 321 -8.40 9.64 -15.50
CA SER A 321 -7.44 10.56 -14.88
C SER A 321 -6.02 9.99 -14.85
N ALA A 322 -5.84 8.68 -14.68
CA ALA A 322 -4.53 8.03 -14.83
C ALA A 322 -4.00 8.12 -16.27
N LEU A 323 -4.84 7.87 -17.28
CA LEU A 323 -4.47 8.04 -18.69
C LEU A 323 -4.13 9.49 -19.03
N SER A 324 -4.80 10.46 -18.39
CA SER A 324 -4.47 11.88 -18.55
C SER A 324 -3.08 12.21 -17.98
N PHE A 325 -2.68 11.57 -16.87
CA PHE A 325 -1.32 11.66 -16.31
C PHE A 325 -0.29 10.94 -17.21
N VAL A 326 -0.57 9.73 -17.70
CA VAL A 326 0.29 9.00 -18.67
C VAL A 326 0.59 9.89 -19.88
N ARG A 327 -0.44 10.49 -20.45
CA ARG A 327 -0.36 11.41 -21.58
C ARG A 327 0.47 12.67 -21.25
N ALA A 328 0.29 13.25 -20.06
CA ALA A 328 1.07 14.41 -19.62
C ALA A 328 2.57 14.08 -19.45
N VAL A 329 2.92 12.87 -18.99
CA VAL A 329 4.31 12.40 -18.93
C VAL A 329 4.88 12.14 -20.32
N ARG A 330 4.18 11.39 -21.18
CA ARG A 330 4.64 11.06 -22.55
C ARG A 330 4.81 12.28 -23.45
N ARG A 331 4.04 13.35 -23.23
CA ARG A 331 4.14 14.62 -23.97
C ARG A 331 5.03 15.65 -23.28
N GLU A 332 5.68 15.29 -22.17
CA GLU A 332 6.51 16.17 -21.35
C GLU A 332 5.80 17.47 -20.89
N GLU A 333 4.48 17.39 -20.73
CA GLU A 333 3.59 18.47 -20.29
C GLU A 333 3.37 18.48 -18.75
N LEU A 334 3.85 17.47 -18.03
CA LEU A 334 3.77 17.42 -16.56
C LEU A 334 4.72 18.46 -15.95
N PRO A 335 4.25 19.40 -15.10
CA PRO A 335 5.12 20.40 -14.48
C PRO A 335 6.19 19.75 -13.56
N PRO A 336 7.47 20.18 -13.64
CA PRO A 336 8.53 19.73 -12.75
C PRO A 336 8.17 19.81 -11.27
N ASP A 337 8.47 18.74 -10.55
CA ASP A 337 8.44 18.74 -9.09
C ASP A 337 9.50 19.72 -8.55
N THR A 338 9.14 20.54 -7.56
CA THR A 338 10.09 21.44 -6.88
C THR A 338 9.91 21.41 -5.37
N ILE A 339 10.99 21.66 -4.64
CA ILE A 339 11.01 21.85 -3.17
C ILE A 339 11.57 23.24 -2.86
N LYS A 340 10.74 24.12 -2.28
CA LYS A 340 11.10 25.53 -1.99
C LYS A 340 11.71 26.27 -3.21
N GLY A 341 11.28 25.93 -4.42
CA GLY A 341 11.77 26.48 -5.69
C GLY A 341 13.02 25.80 -6.28
N GLN A 342 13.62 24.82 -5.61
CA GLN A 342 14.66 23.96 -6.19
C GLN A 342 14.02 22.82 -6.99
N PRO A 343 14.44 22.55 -8.24
CA PRO A 343 13.90 21.44 -9.04
C PRO A 343 14.30 20.07 -8.47
N LEU A 344 13.47 19.06 -8.73
CA LEU A 344 13.73 17.67 -8.41
C LEU A 344 13.92 16.82 -9.68
N CYS A 345 14.64 15.72 -9.55
CA CYS A 345 14.88 14.71 -10.58
C CYS A 345 13.57 14.06 -11.04
N MET A 346 13.17 14.30 -12.29
CA MET A 346 11.92 13.79 -12.86
C MET A 346 12.07 12.41 -13.51
N TYR A 347 13.30 11.91 -13.68
CA TYR A 347 13.63 10.62 -14.33
C TYR A 347 12.69 9.45 -13.98
N GLN A 348 12.29 9.29 -12.71
CA GLN A 348 11.45 8.16 -12.28
C GLN A 348 10.07 8.11 -12.95
N TYR A 349 9.50 9.25 -13.40
CA TYR A 349 8.23 9.24 -14.14
C TYR A 349 8.34 8.50 -15.49
N SER A 350 9.55 8.45 -16.08
CA SER A 350 9.80 7.68 -17.30
C SER A 350 9.68 6.16 -17.11
N ARG A 351 9.64 5.65 -15.87
CA ARG A 351 9.50 4.22 -15.51
C ARG A 351 8.18 3.87 -14.81
N LEU A 352 7.21 4.79 -14.79
CA LEU A 352 5.98 4.62 -14.00
C LEU A 352 4.90 3.78 -14.70
N PHE A 353 4.90 3.75 -16.04
CA PHE A 353 3.88 3.09 -16.86
C PHE A 353 4.50 2.23 -17.96
N GLY A 354 3.74 1.27 -18.49
CA GLY A 354 4.22 0.30 -19.48
C GLY A 354 5.35 -0.60 -18.95
N THR A 355 5.56 -0.58 -17.64
CA THR A 355 6.76 -1.10 -16.95
C THR A 355 6.38 -2.31 -16.10
N ALA A 356 7.24 -3.32 -16.04
CA ALA A 356 7.06 -4.54 -15.24
C ALA A 356 8.39 -5.06 -14.68
N ARG A 357 8.35 -5.71 -13.50
CA ARG A 357 9.49 -6.43 -12.93
C ARG A 357 9.52 -7.88 -13.42
N ILE A 358 10.34 -8.15 -14.42
CA ILE A 358 10.48 -9.46 -15.05
C ILE A 358 11.49 -10.32 -14.28
N PRO A 359 11.10 -11.45 -13.67
CA PRO A 359 12.05 -12.40 -13.08
C PRO A 359 12.77 -13.22 -14.17
N THR A 360 14.05 -13.52 -13.94
CA THR A 360 14.87 -14.44 -14.75
C THR A 360 15.81 -15.23 -13.83
N ASP A 361 16.42 -16.30 -14.33
CA ASP A 361 17.39 -17.12 -13.57
C ASP A 361 18.61 -16.34 -13.07
N HIS A 362 18.96 -15.23 -13.72
CA HIS A 362 20.08 -14.35 -13.35
C HIS A 362 19.64 -13.14 -12.50
N GLY A 363 18.46 -13.20 -11.88
CA GLY A 363 17.85 -12.11 -11.13
C GLY A 363 16.69 -11.44 -11.89
N CYS A 364 16.02 -10.48 -11.27
CA CYS A 364 14.98 -9.71 -11.97
C CYS A 364 15.59 -8.61 -12.85
N HIS A 365 14.84 -8.14 -13.85
CA HIS A 365 15.09 -6.85 -14.49
C HIS A 365 13.79 -6.03 -14.58
N ILE A 366 13.93 -4.74 -14.89
CA ILE A 366 12.79 -3.89 -15.25
C ILE A 366 12.62 -3.95 -16.77
N GLY A 367 11.54 -4.57 -17.24
CA GLY A 367 11.09 -4.53 -18.62
C GLY A 367 10.18 -3.33 -18.84
N GLN A 368 10.26 -2.71 -20.01
CA GLN A 368 9.47 -1.53 -20.36
C GLN A 368 8.97 -1.57 -21.80
N ASP A 369 7.70 -1.21 -21.98
CA ASP A 369 7.11 -0.82 -23.24
C ASP A 369 6.76 0.69 -23.17
N PRO A 370 7.53 1.56 -23.86
CA PRO A 370 7.31 3.01 -23.81
C PRO A 370 6.04 3.43 -24.58
N ASP A 371 5.58 2.63 -25.55
CA ASP A 371 4.57 2.98 -26.55
C ASP A 371 3.18 2.41 -26.24
N SER A 372 3.12 1.35 -25.41
CA SER A 372 1.94 0.70 -24.81
C SER A 372 0.63 1.51 -24.83
N GLN A 373 -0.42 0.93 -25.42
CA GLN A 373 -1.72 1.60 -25.65
C GLN A 373 -2.85 1.06 -24.77
N HIS A 374 -2.64 -0.07 -24.10
CA HIS A 374 -3.65 -0.84 -23.37
C HIS A 374 -3.48 -0.80 -21.85
N ILE A 375 -4.57 -1.14 -21.17
CA ILE A 375 -4.57 -1.55 -19.76
C ILE A 375 -5.02 -3.01 -19.64
N VAL A 376 -4.64 -3.65 -18.53
CA VAL A 376 -5.15 -4.97 -18.14
C VAL A 376 -6.03 -4.83 -16.90
N VAL A 377 -7.16 -5.50 -16.91
CA VAL A 377 -8.16 -5.50 -15.84
C VAL A 377 -8.27 -6.92 -15.27
N LEU A 378 -8.18 -7.04 -13.95
CA LEU A 378 -8.40 -8.29 -13.21
C LEU A 378 -9.74 -8.24 -12.47
N CYS A 379 -10.58 -9.25 -12.68
CA CYS A 379 -11.79 -9.46 -11.88
C CYS A 379 -11.98 -10.95 -11.61
N HIS A 380 -12.23 -11.32 -10.35
CA HIS A 380 -12.32 -12.72 -9.89
C HIS A 380 -11.09 -13.57 -10.28
N GLY A 381 -9.89 -12.97 -10.38
CA GLY A 381 -8.66 -13.65 -10.83
C GLY A 381 -8.58 -13.91 -12.35
N GLN A 382 -9.60 -13.50 -13.11
CA GLN A 382 -9.64 -13.57 -14.57
C GLN A 382 -9.11 -12.27 -15.18
N PHE A 383 -8.40 -12.38 -16.30
CA PHE A 383 -7.66 -11.28 -16.93
C PHE A 383 -8.36 -10.79 -18.20
N TYR A 384 -8.41 -9.48 -18.40
CA TYR A 384 -9.01 -8.84 -19.57
C TYR A 384 -8.14 -7.66 -20.03
N TRP A 385 -8.14 -7.34 -21.32
CA TRP A 385 -7.42 -6.18 -21.86
C TRP A 385 -8.21 -5.45 -22.95
N PHE A 386 -7.89 -4.17 -23.15
CA PHE A 386 -8.33 -3.37 -24.29
C PHE A 386 -7.45 -2.11 -24.42
N ASP A 387 -7.35 -1.61 -25.65
CA ASP A 387 -6.64 -0.35 -25.94
C ASP A 387 -7.44 0.86 -25.46
N VAL A 388 -6.73 1.83 -24.89
CA VAL A 388 -7.28 3.05 -24.26
C VAL A 388 -6.61 4.33 -24.74
N LEU A 389 -5.40 4.24 -25.31
CA LEU A 389 -4.69 5.31 -26.01
C LEU A 389 -4.50 4.97 -27.50
N ASP A 390 -4.17 5.97 -28.30
CA ASP A 390 -3.66 5.82 -29.67
C ASP A 390 -2.16 6.16 -29.78
N GLU A 391 -1.64 6.15 -31.01
CA GLU A 391 -0.24 6.46 -31.35
C GLU A 391 0.21 7.88 -30.92
N ASN A 392 -0.72 8.83 -30.69
CA ASN A 392 -0.41 10.17 -30.19
C ASN A 392 -0.53 10.27 -28.65
N SER A 393 -0.83 9.14 -27.99
CA SER A 393 -1.27 9.06 -26.59
C SER A 393 -2.49 9.91 -26.26
N ASP A 394 -3.34 10.20 -27.25
CA ASP A 394 -4.69 10.69 -27.02
C ASP A 394 -5.63 9.51 -26.71
N HIS A 395 -6.74 9.77 -26.00
CA HIS A 395 -7.67 8.72 -25.59
C HIS A 395 -8.50 8.24 -26.79
N VAL A 396 -8.81 6.93 -26.82
CA VAL A 396 -9.67 6.32 -27.87
C VAL A 396 -11.10 6.02 -27.41
N MET A 397 -11.41 6.27 -26.14
CA MET A 397 -12.72 5.99 -25.54
C MET A 397 -13.04 6.93 -24.36
N SER A 398 -14.32 7.22 -24.12
CA SER A 398 -14.74 8.12 -23.03
C SER A 398 -14.83 7.40 -21.67
N GLU A 399 -14.97 8.17 -20.58
CA GLU A 399 -15.22 7.64 -19.23
C GLU A 399 -16.49 6.75 -19.19
N LYS A 400 -17.49 7.04 -20.03
CA LYS A 400 -18.70 6.22 -20.15
C LYS A 400 -18.42 4.90 -20.88
N ASP A 401 -17.60 4.91 -21.92
CA ASP A 401 -17.26 3.71 -22.70
C ASP A 401 -16.36 2.78 -21.88
N ILE A 402 -15.44 3.35 -21.08
CA ILE A 402 -14.66 2.62 -20.08
C ILE A 402 -15.57 2.03 -19.01
N ALA A 403 -16.54 2.78 -18.48
CA ALA A 403 -17.51 2.23 -17.53
C ALA A 403 -18.33 1.06 -18.11
N ILE A 404 -18.71 1.13 -19.40
CA ILE A 404 -19.37 0.03 -20.10
C ILE A 404 -18.43 -1.17 -20.26
N ASN A 405 -17.18 -0.97 -20.65
CA ASN A 405 -16.17 -2.02 -20.75
C ASN A 405 -15.92 -2.70 -19.39
N LEU A 406 -15.76 -1.93 -18.31
CA LEU A 406 -15.55 -2.43 -16.95
C LEU A 406 -16.78 -3.16 -16.40
N GLN A 407 -18.00 -2.68 -16.64
CA GLN A 407 -19.22 -3.42 -16.29
C GLN A 407 -19.31 -4.75 -17.06
N THR A 408 -19.01 -4.74 -18.36
CA THR A 408 -19.00 -5.96 -19.19
C THR A 408 -17.99 -7.00 -18.66
N ILE A 409 -16.84 -6.55 -18.14
CA ILE A 409 -15.84 -7.41 -17.50
C ILE A 409 -16.37 -8.01 -16.19
N VAL A 410 -17.04 -7.22 -15.35
CA VAL A 410 -17.68 -7.73 -14.12
C VAL A 410 -18.77 -8.74 -14.44
N ASP A 411 -19.62 -8.45 -15.43
CA ASP A 411 -20.73 -9.31 -15.86
C ASP A 411 -20.25 -10.62 -16.52
N ASP A 412 -19.09 -10.62 -17.19
CA ASP A 412 -18.44 -11.84 -17.69
C ASP A 412 -17.77 -12.64 -16.55
N ALA A 413 -16.96 -11.98 -15.73
CA ALA A 413 -16.20 -12.64 -14.66
C ALA A 413 -17.11 -13.35 -13.64
N GLN A 414 -18.32 -12.83 -13.40
CA GLN A 414 -19.33 -13.43 -12.53
C GLN A 414 -20.05 -14.66 -13.11
N GLN A 415 -19.97 -14.91 -14.42
CA GLN A 415 -20.55 -16.13 -15.03
C GLN A 415 -19.72 -17.38 -14.69
N THR A 416 -18.43 -17.23 -14.41
CA THR A 416 -17.57 -18.31 -13.90
C THR A 416 -17.69 -18.41 -12.37
N PRO A 417 -18.07 -19.57 -11.80
CA PRO A 417 -18.10 -19.76 -10.35
C PRO A 417 -16.73 -19.48 -9.72
N ILE A 418 -16.70 -18.76 -8.60
CA ILE A 418 -15.45 -18.27 -8.00
C ILE A 418 -14.46 -19.40 -7.63
N GLN A 419 -14.97 -20.57 -7.25
CA GLN A 419 -14.15 -21.76 -6.95
C GLN A 419 -13.54 -22.40 -8.21
N GLU A 420 -14.09 -22.14 -9.40
CA GLU A 420 -13.51 -22.56 -10.68
C GLU A 420 -12.52 -21.52 -11.20
N ALA A 421 -12.88 -20.23 -11.16
CA ALA A 421 -11.99 -19.12 -11.56
C ALA A 421 -10.66 -19.12 -10.77
N ALA A 422 -10.72 -19.46 -9.47
CA ALA A 422 -9.54 -19.59 -8.61
C ALA A 422 -8.51 -20.63 -9.11
N LYS A 423 -8.95 -21.73 -9.76
CA LYS A 423 -8.05 -22.78 -10.30
C LYS A 423 -7.19 -22.28 -11.46
N SER A 424 -7.64 -21.21 -12.13
CA SER A 424 -6.98 -20.53 -13.24
C SER A 424 -6.37 -19.17 -12.85
N ALA A 425 -6.25 -18.86 -11.55
CA ALA A 425 -5.76 -17.56 -11.07
C ALA A 425 -4.22 -17.42 -11.19
N ILE A 426 -3.72 -17.38 -12.43
CA ILE A 426 -2.29 -17.23 -12.77
C ILE A 426 -1.63 -16.01 -12.10
N GLY A 427 -2.39 -14.97 -11.76
CA GLY A 427 -1.87 -13.79 -11.04
C GLY A 427 -1.25 -14.10 -9.68
N VAL A 428 -1.68 -15.19 -9.02
CA VAL A 428 -1.09 -15.67 -7.77
C VAL A 428 0.39 -16.04 -7.94
N LEU A 429 0.84 -16.45 -9.14
CA LEU A 429 2.24 -16.81 -9.39
C LEU A 429 3.19 -15.61 -9.23
N SER A 430 2.72 -14.37 -9.41
CA SER A 430 3.51 -13.15 -9.11
C SER A 430 3.86 -12.98 -7.61
N THR A 431 3.29 -13.81 -6.73
CA THR A 431 3.59 -13.85 -5.29
C THR A 431 4.60 -14.93 -4.87
N GLU A 432 5.14 -15.70 -5.82
CA GLU A 432 6.17 -16.70 -5.53
C GLU A 432 7.54 -16.09 -5.23
N ASN A 433 8.44 -16.93 -4.70
CA ASN A 433 9.88 -16.67 -4.70
C ASN A 433 10.36 -16.35 -6.13
N ARG A 434 11.26 -15.38 -6.31
CA ARG A 434 11.60 -14.84 -7.64
C ARG A 434 12.25 -15.84 -8.59
N LYS A 435 12.99 -16.82 -8.09
CA LYS A 435 13.56 -17.92 -8.90
C LYS A 435 12.51 -18.96 -9.27
N VAL A 436 11.58 -19.26 -8.36
CA VAL A 436 10.40 -20.09 -8.66
C VAL A 436 9.52 -19.42 -9.72
N TRP A 437 9.30 -18.11 -9.60
CA TRP A 437 8.51 -17.34 -10.59
C TRP A 437 9.25 -17.17 -11.93
N ALA A 438 10.59 -17.11 -11.96
CA ALA A 438 11.37 -17.14 -13.19
C ALA A 438 11.08 -18.41 -14.01
N GLY A 439 11.35 -19.59 -13.44
CA GLY A 439 11.10 -20.87 -14.13
C GLY A 439 9.62 -21.09 -14.49
N LEU A 440 8.68 -20.59 -13.69
CA LEU A 440 7.25 -20.64 -14.03
C LEU A 440 6.86 -19.69 -15.17
N ARG A 441 7.55 -18.55 -15.34
CA ARG A 441 7.41 -17.76 -16.58
C ARG A 441 8.02 -18.49 -17.78
N GLU A 442 9.13 -19.20 -17.62
CA GLU A 442 9.66 -20.05 -18.70
C GLU A 442 8.66 -21.13 -19.11
N VAL A 443 7.95 -21.78 -18.17
CA VAL A 443 6.85 -22.71 -18.48
C VAL A 443 5.69 -22.03 -19.22
N LEU A 444 5.41 -20.74 -18.96
CA LEU A 444 4.43 -19.95 -19.70
C LEU A 444 4.90 -19.55 -21.12
N THR A 445 6.21 -19.35 -21.34
CA THR A 445 6.78 -18.87 -22.62
C THR A 445 7.52 -19.91 -23.44
N ARG A 446 7.71 -21.15 -22.94
CA ARG A 446 8.53 -22.22 -23.55
C ARG A 446 8.25 -22.43 -25.04
N ASP A 447 6.98 -22.41 -25.39
CA ASP A 447 6.51 -22.57 -26.75
C ASP A 447 6.29 -21.15 -27.31
N GLU A 448 7.27 -20.61 -28.04
CA GLU A 448 7.22 -19.23 -28.58
C GLU A 448 6.03 -19.02 -29.52
N GLY A 449 5.34 -17.89 -29.39
CA GLY A 449 4.09 -17.62 -30.12
C GLY A 449 2.91 -18.51 -29.68
N SER A 450 3.01 -19.18 -28.52
CA SER A 450 1.85 -19.77 -27.86
C SER A 450 1.01 -18.71 -27.18
N ASN A 451 -0.29 -18.99 -27.06
CA ASN A 451 -1.27 -18.12 -26.42
C ASN A 451 -0.88 -17.71 -24.97
N ASN A 452 -0.13 -18.54 -24.22
CA ASN A 452 0.36 -18.18 -22.89
C ASN A 452 1.47 -17.10 -22.96
N ALA A 453 2.38 -17.19 -23.93
CA ALA A 453 3.41 -16.18 -24.17
C ALA A 453 2.78 -14.84 -24.59
N ASP A 454 1.78 -14.88 -25.48
CA ASP A 454 1.03 -13.69 -25.92
C ASP A 454 0.29 -13.04 -24.74
N CYS A 455 -0.43 -13.82 -23.94
CA CYS A 455 -1.13 -13.33 -22.73
C CYS A 455 -0.15 -12.66 -21.75
N LEU A 456 1.02 -13.28 -21.51
CA LEU A 456 2.03 -12.74 -20.60
C LEU A 456 2.66 -11.45 -21.15
N SER A 457 2.96 -11.40 -22.46
CA SER A 457 3.46 -10.19 -23.13
C SER A 457 2.47 -9.04 -23.04
N ILE A 458 1.16 -9.30 -23.15
CA ILE A 458 0.10 -8.29 -22.99
C ILE A 458 0.05 -7.77 -21.54
N VAL A 459 0.19 -8.65 -20.54
CA VAL A 459 0.23 -8.25 -19.12
C VAL A 459 1.48 -7.42 -18.82
N ASP A 460 2.66 -7.86 -19.25
CA ASP A 460 3.93 -7.19 -18.93
C ASP A 460 4.06 -5.82 -19.62
N SER A 461 3.58 -5.67 -20.86
CA SER A 461 3.59 -4.39 -21.59
C SER A 461 2.51 -3.38 -21.15
N ALA A 462 1.44 -3.80 -20.49
CA ALA A 462 0.29 -2.92 -20.18
C ALA A 462 0.69 -1.66 -19.38
N LEU A 463 0.02 -0.53 -19.66
CA LEU A 463 0.27 0.77 -19.01
C LEU A 463 0.26 0.66 -17.48
N PHE A 464 -0.79 0.04 -16.94
CA PHE A 464 -0.99 -0.31 -15.54
C PHE A 464 -2.09 -1.37 -15.44
N ILE A 465 -2.25 -1.97 -14.25
CA ILE A 465 -3.28 -2.95 -13.95
C ILE A 465 -4.47 -2.30 -13.22
N VAL A 466 -5.69 -2.80 -13.43
CA VAL A 466 -6.91 -2.39 -12.70
C VAL A 466 -7.55 -3.61 -12.04
N CYS A 467 -7.60 -3.67 -10.71
CA CYS A 467 -8.18 -4.79 -9.96
C CYS A 467 -9.59 -4.43 -9.47
N LEU A 468 -10.61 -5.08 -10.03
CA LEU A 468 -12.01 -4.95 -9.60
C LEU A 468 -12.32 -6.02 -8.55
N ASP A 469 -12.21 -5.63 -7.28
CA ASP A 469 -12.39 -6.51 -6.13
C ASP A 469 -13.86 -6.64 -5.73
N TYR A 470 -14.35 -7.87 -5.63
CA TYR A 470 -15.68 -8.20 -5.08
C TYR A 470 -15.76 -8.04 -3.54
N ALA A 471 -14.62 -7.82 -2.87
CA ALA A 471 -14.57 -7.54 -1.45
C ALA A 471 -15.04 -6.10 -1.15
N ALA A 472 -15.63 -5.92 0.05
CA ALA A 472 -15.98 -4.61 0.60
C ALA A 472 -15.55 -4.53 2.08
N PRO A 473 -14.25 -4.39 2.39
CA PRO A 473 -13.76 -4.25 3.76
C PRO A 473 -14.40 -3.05 4.45
N SER A 474 -14.88 -3.25 5.68
CA SER A 474 -15.69 -2.26 6.43
C SER A 474 -14.91 -1.46 7.48
N ASN A 475 -13.68 -1.85 7.77
CA ASN A 475 -12.78 -1.18 8.71
C ASN A 475 -11.43 -0.87 8.04
N ALA A 476 -10.68 0.08 8.60
CA ALA A 476 -9.43 0.54 8.01
C ALA A 476 -8.30 -0.52 8.00
N PRO A 477 -8.11 -1.36 9.05
CA PRO A 477 -7.13 -2.45 9.01
C PRO A 477 -7.34 -3.44 7.86
N ASP A 478 -8.56 -3.99 7.71
CA ASP A 478 -8.88 -4.96 6.65
C ASP A 478 -8.79 -4.32 5.26
N LEU A 479 -9.13 -3.03 5.15
CA LEU A 479 -9.02 -2.28 3.90
C LEU A 479 -7.56 -2.03 3.51
N CYS A 480 -6.69 -1.70 4.47
CA CYS A 480 -5.25 -1.57 4.26
C CYS A 480 -4.63 -2.92 3.86
N GLY A 481 -4.98 -4.01 4.55
CA GLY A 481 -4.59 -5.37 4.17
C GLY A 481 -5.04 -5.72 2.75
N ASN A 482 -6.27 -5.39 2.36
CA ASN A 482 -6.77 -5.64 1.00
C ASN A 482 -5.97 -4.89 -0.08
N MET A 483 -5.55 -3.65 0.18
CA MET A 483 -4.73 -2.88 -0.77
C MET A 483 -3.28 -3.38 -0.85
N LEU A 484 -2.76 -4.04 0.20
CA LEU A 484 -1.41 -4.61 0.20
C LEU A 484 -1.35 -6.04 -0.36
N CYS A 485 -2.08 -6.98 0.26
CA CYS A 485 -2.01 -8.41 -0.03
C CYS A 485 -3.34 -9.01 -0.54
N GLY A 486 -4.42 -8.23 -0.58
CA GLY A 486 -5.77 -8.74 -0.79
C GLY A 486 -6.30 -9.50 0.44
N THR A 487 -7.57 -9.91 0.38
CA THR A 487 -8.16 -10.78 1.42
C THR A 487 -7.81 -12.25 1.17
N SER A 488 -7.72 -13.03 2.24
CA SER A 488 -7.62 -14.50 2.20
C SER A 488 -8.92 -15.10 2.72
N LYS A 489 -9.60 -15.91 1.91
CA LYS A 489 -10.84 -16.63 2.26
C LYS A 489 -10.80 -18.03 1.66
N ILE A 490 -10.59 -19.04 2.50
CA ILE A 490 -10.69 -20.43 2.07
C ILE A 490 -12.15 -20.88 2.06
N GLU A 491 -12.61 -21.49 0.97
CA GLU A 491 -13.90 -22.16 0.90
C GLU A 491 -13.74 -23.55 0.27
N LYS A 492 -14.22 -24.60 0.97
CA LYS A 492 -14.07 -26.01 0.57
C LYS A 492 -12.61 -26.45 0.28
N GLY A 493 -11.62 -25.73 0.82
CA GLY A 493 -10.18 -26.02 0.60
C GLY A 493 -9.56 -25.34 -0.62
N ILE A 494 -10.22 -24.33 -1.19
CA ILE A 494 -9.73 -23.50 -2.32
C ILE A 494 -9.64 -22.04 -1.84
N GLN A 495 -8.58 -21.31 -2.22
CA GLN A 495 -8.45 -19.88 -1.95
C GLN A 495 -9.37 -19.07 -2.87
N ILE A 496 -10.34 -18.37 -2.29
CA ILE A 496 -11.30 -17.49 -2.97
C ILE A 496 -11.40 -16.11 -2.30
N GLY A 497 -10.28 -15.62 -1.79
CA GLY A 497 -10.09 -14.23 -1.37
C GLY A 497 -9.45 -13.37 -2.47
N THR A 498 -9.57 -12.04 -2.36
CA THR A 498 -9.09 -11.07 -3.38
C THR A 498 -7.57 -11.04 -3.55
N CYS A 499 -6.81 -11.74 -2.71
CA CYS A 499 -5.37 -12.01 -2.96
C CYS A 499 -5.10 -12.70 -4.31
N THR A 500 -6.08 -13.42 -4.88
CA THR A 500 -5.97 -14.03 -6.23
C THR A 500 -6.24 -13.06 -7.38
N ASN A 501 -6.65 -11.83 -7.08
CA ASN A 501 -7.09 -10.82 -8.04
C ASN A 501 -6.03 -9.70 -8.20
N ARG A 502 -4.76 -10.09 -8.41
CA ARG A 502 -3.58 -9.19 -8.37
C ARG A 502 -2.52 -9.56 -9.41
N TRP A 503 -1.66 -8.60 -9.76
CA TRP A 503 -0.40 -8.83 -10.47
C TRP A 503 0.69 -7.95 -9.88
N TYR A 504 1.57 -8.53 -9.05
CA TYR A 504 2.46 -7.75 -8.19
C TYR A 504 3.72 -7.19 -8.86
N ASP A 505 4.02 -7.61 -10.08
CA ASP A 505 5.18 -7.13 -10.85
C ASP A 505 4.94 -5.76 -11.51
N LYS A 506 3.79 -5.12 -11.30
CA LYS A 506 3.37 -3.86 -11.95
C LYS A 506 2.64 -2.92 -10.98
N LEU A 507 2.47 -1.66 -11.39
CA LEU A 507 1.55 -0.72 -10.74
C LEU A 507 0.10 -1.17 -10.98
N GLN A 508 -0.70 -1.26 -9.92
CA GLN A 508 -2.08 -1.71 -9.95
C GLN A 508 -3.02 -0.77 -9.16
N ILE A 509 -4.07 -0.28 -9.83
CA ILE A 509 -5.17 0.48 -9.23
C ILE A 509 -6.23 -0.52 -8.75
N ILE A 510 -6.49 -0.57 -7.44
CA ILE A 510 -7.42 -1.51 -6.82
C ILE A 510 -8.70 -0.75 -6.45
N VAL A 511 -9.87 -1.28 -6.81
CA VAL A 511 -11.18 -0.70 -6.46
C VAL A 511 -12.11 -1.78 -5.92
N CYS A 512 -12.49 -1.66 -4.64
CA CYS A 512 -13.40 -2.55 -3.94
C CYS A 512 -14.87 -2.38 -4.39
N ALA A 513 -15.73 -3.34 -4.07
CA ALA A 513 -17.15 -3.34 -4.44
C ALA A 513 -17.94 -2.17 -3.81
N ASN A 514 -17.48 -1.66 -2.66
CA ASN A 514 -17.99 -0.44 -2.01
C ASN A 514 -17.41 0.87 -2.57
N GLY A 515 -16.61 0.80 -3.64
CA GLY A 515 -15.96 1.93 -4.28
C GLY A 515 -14.63 2.36 -3.66
N SER A 516 -14.29 1.94 -2.43
CA SER A 516 -13.02 2.31 -1.80
C SER A 516 -11.83 1.85 -2.64
N ALA A 517 -10.89 2.75 -2.89
CA ALA A 517 -9.85 2.57 -3.90
C ALA A 517 -8.43 2.82 -3.35
N GLY A 518 -7.45 2.14 -3.93
CA GLY A 518 -6.04 2.27 -3.58
C GLY A 518 -5.12 1.98 -4.76
N ILE A 519 -3.82 2.18 -4.55
CA ILE A 519 -2.76 1.90 -5.52
C ILE A 519 -1.71 1.05 -4.83
N ASN A 520 -1.41 -0.13 -5.37
CA ASN A 520 -0.25 -0.93 -5.01
C ASN A 520 0.78 -0.85 -6.15
N PHE A 521 2.07 -0.84 -5.85
CA PHE A 521 3.10 -0.67 -6.87
C PHE A 521 4.40 -1.40 -6.55
N GLU A 522 5.09 -1.82 -7.61
CA GLU A 522 6.44 -2.38 -7.53
C GLU A 522 7.44 -1.24 -7.23
N HIS A 523 8.27 -1.41 -6.20
CA HIS A 523 9.08 -0.34 -5.60
C HIS A 523 10.54 -0.28 -6.14
N THR A 524 10.95 -1.23 -6.98
CA THR A 524 12.31 -1.23 -7.54
C THR A 524 12.51 -0.02 -8.45
N GLY A 525 11.58 0.17 -9.40
CA GLY A 525 11.67 1.19 -10.45
C GLY A 525 11.51 2.64 -9.98
N VAL A 526 10.72 2.87 -8.94
CA VAL A 526 10.24 4.20 -8.51
C VAL A 526 10.21 4.31 -6.98
N ASP A 527 10.56 5.49 -6.43
CA ASP A 527 10.37 5.79 -5.00
C ASP A 527 8.95 6.31 -4.74
N GLY A 528 8.44 6.09 -3.51
CA GLY A 528 7.06 6.40 -3.15
C GLY A 528 6.60 7.85 -3.43
N HIS A 529 7.52 8.82 -3.40
CA HIS A 529 7.26 10.21 -3.81
C HIS A 529 6.66 10.33 -5.22
N THR A 530 7.25 9.62 -6.18
CA THR A 530 6.88 9.70 -7.61
C THR A 530 5.49 9.10 -7.83
N VAL A 531 5.16 8.04 -7.08
CA VAL A 531 3.81 7.44 -7.12
C VAL A 531 2.79 8.24 -6.28
N LEU A 532 3.24 8.96 -5.23
CA LEU A 532 2.41 9.87 -4.45
C LEU A 532 1.93 11.06 -5.29
N ARG A 533 2.80 11.62 -6.14
CA ARG A 533 2.42 12.66 -7.11
C ARG A 533 1.35 12.16 -8.07
N PHE A 534 1.53 10.96 -8.64
CA PHE A 534 0.53 10.31 -9.48
C PHE A 534 -0.81 10.11 -8.75
N ALA A 535 -0.81 9.55 -7.54
CA ALA A 535 -2.01 9.35 -6.73
C ALA A 535 -2.75 10.67 -6.43
N SER A 536 -1.98 11.71 -6.07
CA SER A 536 -2.47 13.08 -5.80
C SER A 536 -3.12 13.72 -7.02
N ASP A 537 -2.45 13.68 -8.17
CA ASP A 537 -2.90 14.34 -9.40
C ASP A 537 -4.11 13.60 -10.01
N VAL A 538 -4.11 12.26 -9.98
CA VAL A 538 -5.26 11.44 -10.40
C VAL A 538 -6.49 11.73 -9.54
N TYR A 539 -6.36 11.69 -8.20
CA TYR A 539 -7.47 11.99 -7.30
C TYR A 539 -8.00 13.42 -7.52
N THR A 540 -7.10 14.40 -7.62
CA THR A 540 -7.44 15.82 -7.85
C THR A 540 -8.16 16.01 -9.17
N ASP A 541 -7.72 15.37 -10.26
CA ASP A 541 -8.40 15.46 -11.55
C ASP A 541 -9.78 14.79 -11.53
N THR A 542 -10.01 13.66 -10.82
CA THR A 542 -11.38 13.11 -10.71
C THR A 542 -12.37 14.07 -10.05
N ILE A 543 -11.90 14.96 -9.16
CA ILE A 543 -12.69 16.04 -8.55
C ILE A 543 -12.86 17.22 -9.52
N LEU A 544 -11.79 17.67 -10.19
CA LEU A 544 -11.82 18.80 -11.13
C LEU A 544 -12.62 18.48 -12.41
N ARG A 545 -12.60 17.24 -12.90
CA ARG A 545 -13.48 16.74 -13.97
C ARG A 545 -14.95 16.85 -13.57
N PHE A 546 -15.30 16.36 -12.36
CA PHE A 546 -16.67 16.45 -11.86
C PHE A 546 -17.11 17.91 -11.68
N ALA A 547 -16.24 18.78 -11.15
CA ALA A 547 -16.49 20.22 -11.10
C ALA A 547 -16.74 20.82 -12.49
N ARG A 548 -15.97 20.41 -13.52
CA ARG A 548 -16.16 20.82 -14.93
C ARG A 548 -17.50 20.36 -15.53
N THR A 549 -18.04 19.21 -15.13
CA THR A 549 -19.38 18.78 -15.60
C THR A 549 -20.53 19.61 -15.04
N ILE A 550 -20.34 20.26 -13.88
CA ILE A 550 -21.32 21.16 -13.25
C ILE A 550 -21.11 22.61 -13.71
N ASN A 551 -19.85 23.02 -13.83
CA ASN A 551 -19.43 24.36 -14.27
C ASN A 551 -18.23 24.24 -15.22
N GLY A 552 -18.47 24.39 -16.53
CA GLY A 552 -17.43 24.29 -17.57
C GLY A 552 -16.28 25.30 -17.49
N GLN A 553 -16.31 26.25 -16.54
CA GLN A 553 -15.21 27.18 -16.23
C GLN A 553 -14.31 26.69 -15.07
N ALA A 554 -14.56 25.52 -14.49
CA ALA A 554 -13.67 24.93 -13.49
C ALA A 554 -12.32 24.52 -14.12
N PRO A 555 -11.18 24.68 -13.40
CA PRO A 555 -9.84 24.51 -13.98
C PRO A 555 -9.52 23.06 -14.36
N SER A 556 -8.59 22.91 -15.30
CA SER A 556 -7.88 21.66 -15.60
C SER A 556 -6.60 21.57 -14.77
N LEU A 557 -6.18 20.35 -14.42
CA LEU A 557 -4.82 20.09 -13.92
C LEU A 557 -3.82 19.96 -15.08
N TRP A 558 -4.26 19.40 -16.21
CA TRP A 558 -3.44 19.13 -17.39
C TRP A 558 -3.34 20.36 -18.29
N ALA A 559 -2.13 20.63 -18.81
CA ALA A 559 -1.82 21.76 -19.69
C ALA A 559 -2.55 21.66 -21.04
N SER A 560 -2.54 20.49 -21.67
CA SER A 560 -3.47 20.14 -22.75
C SER A 560 -4.35 18.94 -22.38
N THR A 561 -5.46 18.77 -23.09
CA THR A 561 -6.40 17.65 -22.91
C THR A 561 -6.47 16.83 -24.18
N SER A 562 -6.60 15.50 -24.05
CA SER A 562 -7.02 14.64 -25.16
C SER A 562 -8.27 15.21 -25.84
N PRO A 563 -8.34 15.24 -27.18
CA PRO A 563 -9.59 15.53 -27.87
C PRO A 563 -10.67 14.50 -27.47
N ASP A 564 -11.94 14.93 -27.51
CA ASP A 564 -13.06 14.09 -27.08
C ASP A 564 -13.23 12.87 -28.03
N PRO A 565 -13.06 11.64 -27.55
CA PRO A 565 -13.13 10.45 -28.40
C PRO A 565 -14.52 10.27 -29.04
N SER A 566 -15.59 10.75 -28.40
CA SER A 566 -16.95 10.70 -28.94
C SER A 566 -17.18 11.63 -30.14
N LYS A 567 -16.22 12.51 -30.44
CA LYS A 567 -16.25 13.48 -31.56
C LYS A 567 -15.21 13.20 -32.65
N ARG A 568 -14.37 12.16 -32.50
CA ARG A 568 -13.36 11.74 -33.47
C ARG A 568 -13.94 10.72 -34.46
N ASP A 569 -13.39 10.66 -35.68
CA ASP A 569 -13.63 9.51 -36.57
C ASP A 569 -12.98 8.27 -35.95
N PRO A 570 -13.69 7.13 -35.76
CA PRO A 570 -13.10 5.89 -35.28
C PRO A 570 -11.88 5.41 -36.07
N LYS A 571 -11.75 5.78 -37.35
CA LYS A 571 -10.56 5.49 -38.18
C LYS A 571 -9.32 6.30 -37.78
N SER A 572 -9.50 7.42 -37.09
CA SER A 572 -8.42 8.30 -36.62
C SER A 572 -7.71 7.81 -35.36
N PHE A 573 -8.13 6.67 -34.79
CA PHE A 573 -7.47 6.04 -33.64
C PHE A 573 -6.36 5.05 -34.03
N GLY A 574 -6.20 4.73 -35.33
CA GLY A 574 -5.29 3.67 -35.75
C GLY A 574 -5.84 2.25 -35.47
N PRO A 575 -4.97 1.22 -35.40
CA PRO A 575 -5.37 -0.19 -35.34
C PRO A 575 -5.75 -0.69 -33.92
N VAL A 576 -6.56 0.09 -33.18
CA VAL A 576 -6.86 -0.16 -31.75
C VAL A 576 -8.01 -1.14 -31.48
N SER A 577 -7.82 -2.00 -30.47
CA SER A 577 -8.77 -3.00 -29.97
C SER A 577 -9.52 -2.53 -28.72
N THR A 578 -10.48 -1.62 -28.93
CA THR A 578 -11.29 -0.96 -27.87
C THR A 578 -12.37 -1.82 -27.20
N THR A 579 -12.53 -3.08 -27.61
CA THR A 579 -13.47 -4.05 -27.01
C THR A 579 -12.71 -4.98 -26.06
N PRO A 580 -13.18 -5.19 -24.81
CA PRO A 580 -12.52 -6.07 -23.86
C PRO A 580 -12.32 -7.48 -24.40
N ARG A 581 -11.08 -7.97 -24.33
CA ARG A 581 -10.71 -9.35 -24.64
C ARG A 581 -10.26 -10.05 -23.37
N LYS A 582 -10.84 -11.22 -23.09
CA LYS A 582 -10.39 -12.12 -22.04
C LYS A 582 -9.04 -12.73 -22.43
N LEU A 583 -8.10 -12.79 -21.50
CA LEU A 583 -6.88 -13.58 -21.64
C LEU A 583 -7.16 -14.96 -21.04
N GLU A 584 -7.27 -15.97 -21.91
CA GLU A 584 -7.52 -17.35 -21.50
C GLU A 584 -6.19 -18.09 -21.35
N TRP A 585 -5.85 -18.54 -20.14
CA TRP A 585 -4.58 -19.23 -19.89
C TRP A 585 -4.71 -20.73 -20.15
N VAL A 586 -3.78 -21.29 -20.94
CA VAL A 586 -3.67 -22.74 -21.19
C VAL A 586 -3.05 -23.38 -19.95
N MET A 587 -3.91 -23.82 -19.03
CA MET A 587 -3.52 -24.46 -17.77
C MET A 587 -2.96 -25.86 -18.00
N THR A 588 -1.64 -25.97 -18.12
CA THR A 588 -0.94 -27.27 -18.06
C THR A 588 -1.07 -27.87 -16.65
N SER A 589 -0.82 -29.17 -16.52
CA SER A 589 -0.79 -29.84 -15.20
C SER A 589 0.24 -29.21 -14.26
N GLU A 590 1.38 -28.78 -14.81
CA GLU A 590 2.45 -28.07 -14.10
C GLU A 590 1.99 -26.70 -13.59
N LEU A 591 1.38 -25.87 -14.44
CA LEU A 591 0.84 -24.56 -14.04
C LEU A 591 -0.31 -24.68 -13.03
N SER A 592 -1.16 -25.71 -13.16
CA SER A 592 -2.25 -25.98 -12.20
C SER A 592 -1.71 -26.38 -10.82
N ILE A 593 -0.62 -27.15 -10.77
CA ILE A 593 0.07 -27.51 -9.54
C ILE A 593 0.80 -26.29 -8.94
N ALA A 594 1.42 -25.45 -9.79
CA ALA A 594 2.09 -24.22 -9.36
C ALA A 594 1.10 -23.23 -8.71
N VAL A 595 -0.04 -22.95 -9.35
CA VAL A 595 -1.09 -22.08 -8.78
C VAL A 595 -1.59 -22.62 -7.44
N ARG A 596 -1.71 -23.95 -7.30
CA ARG A 596 -2.10 -24.61 -6.04
C ARG A 596 -1.08 -24.47 -4.90
N PHE A 597 0.21 -24.45 -5.19
CA PHE A 597 1.22 -24.20 -4.15
C PHE A 597 1.38 -22.71 -3.85
N ALA A 598 1.23 -21.86 -4.87
CA ALA A 598 1.25 -20.41 -4.71
C ALA A 598 0.04 -19.90 -3.90
N GLU A 599 -1.19 -20.43 -4.11
CA GLU A 599 -2.36 -20.06 -3.29
C GLU A 599 -2.13 -20.37 -1.80
N THR A 600 -1.41 -21.47 -1.53
CA THR A 600 -1.12 -21.95 -0.17
C THR A 600 -0.06 -21.06 0.49
N ARG A 601 1.05 -20.80 -0.21
CA ARG A 601 2.13 -19.90 0.26
C ARG A 601 1.63 -18.47 0.49
N LEU A 602 0.77 -17.96 -0.39
CA LEU A 602 0.16 -16.64 -0.25
C LEU A 602 -0.83 -16.60 0.93
N ALA A 603 -1.66 -17.64 1.11
CA ALA A 603 -2.53 -17.75 2.27
C ALA A 603 -1.72 -17.74 3.59
N ASP A 604 -0.69 -18.57 3.68
CA ASP A 604 0.20 -18.62 4.85
C ASP A 604 0.89 -17.27 5.10
N LEU A 605 1.44 -16.63 4.07
CA LEU A 605 2.11 -15.33 4.19
C LEU A 605 1.15 -14.22 4.65
N ILE A 606 -0.11 -14.24 4.20
CA ILE A 606 -1.16 -13.33 4.68
C ILE A 606 -1.50 -13.63 6.15
N GLN A 607 -1.73 -14.89 6.54
CA GLN A 607 -2.06 -15.26 7.93
C GLN A 607 -0.89 -15.02 8.92
N GLN A 608 0.34 -14.90 8.42
CA GLN A 608 1.51 -14.55 9.24
C GLN A 608 1.58 -13.05 9.60
N ASN A 609 0.93 -12.18 8.82
CA ASN A 609 0.97 -10.73 9.01
C ASN A 609 -0.33 -10.21 9.65
N GLU A 610 -0.23 -9.28 10.61
CA GLU A 610 -1.37 -8.48 11.06
C GLU A 610 -1.24 -7.01 10.66
N PHE A 611 -2.38 -6.34 10.54
CA PHE A 611 -2.51 -4.91 10.23
C PHE A 611 -3.35 -4.23 11.31
N GLN A 612 -2.94 -3.04 11.73
CA GLN A 612 -3.73 -2.17 12.61
C GLN A 612 -3.53 -0.71 12.21
N THR A 613 -4.56 0.11 12.42
CA THR A 613 -4.56 1.52 12.03
C THR A 613 -4.96 2.42 13.19
N LEU A 614 -4.37 3.60 13.28
CA LEU A 614 -4.76 4.68 14.18
C LEU A 614 -5.17 5.90 13.36
N ASP A 615 -6.41 6.38 13.55
CA ASP A 615 -6.87 7.68 13.05
C ASP A 615 -7.01 8.65 14.22
N PHE A 616 -5.86 9.19 14.66
CA PHE A 616 -5.74 10.03 15.84
C PHE A 616 -6.27 11.45 15.55
N ALA A 617 -7.54 11.68 15.85
CA ALA A 617 -8.22 12.96 15.58
C ALA A 617 -8.10 14.00 16.71
N ALA A 618 -7.23 13.80 17.70
CA ALA A 618 -7.17 14.70 18.86
C ALA A 618 -6.33 15.97 18.60
N TYR A 619 -5.27 15.88 17.79
CA TYR A 619 -4.48 17.00 17.25
C TYR A 619 -3.54 16.52 16.13
N GLY A 620 -3.02 17.46 15.34
CA GLY A 620 -2.03 17.21 14.29
C GLY A 620 -0.93 18.26 14.22
N LYS A 621 -0.45 18.54 13.00
CA LYS A 621 0.62 19.50 12.66
C LYS A 621 0.50 20.84 13.38
N ASN A 622 -0.70 21.43 13.44
CA ASN A 622 -0.94 22.74 14.04
C ASN A 622 -0.65 22.78 15.56
N PHE A 623 -0.90 21.69 16.28
CA PHE A 623 -0.55 21.59 17.70
C PHE A 623 0.95 21.37 17.92
N MET A 624 1.58 20.50 17.12
CA MET A 624 3.00 20.17 17.29
C MET A 624 3.90 21.39 16.98
N THR A 625 3.62 22.09 15.88
CA THR A 625 4.29 23.35 15.53
C THR A 625 4.05 24.46 16.56
N SER A 626 2.83 24.66 17.05
CA SER A 626 2.54 25.67 18.09
C SER A 626 3.15 25.35 19.47
N MET A 627 3.60 24.13 19.70
CA MET A 627 4.40 23.72 20.86
C MET A 627 5.92 23.80 20.62
N GLY A 628 6.36 24.18 19.41
CA GLY A 628 7.76 24.35 19.05
C GLY A 628 8.48 23.06 18.62
N PHE A 629 7.77 22.11 18.01
CA PHE A 629 8.33 20.86 17.50
C PHE A 629 8.14 20.73 15.98
N SER A 630 9.12 20.13 15.30
CA SER A 630 8.91 19.54 13.97
C SER A 630 7.84 18.44 14.09
N PRO A 631 6.77 18.45 13.27
CA PRO A 631 5.70 17.46 13.35
C PRO A 631 6.21 16.04 13.15
N ASP A 632 7.12 15.86 12.19
CA ASP A 632 7.64 14.56 11.79
C ASP A 632 8.54 13.96 12.88
N ALA A 633 9.53 14.73 13.34
CA ALA A 633 10.39 14.36 14.46
C ALA A 633 9.58 14.02 15.74
N PHE A 634 8.45 14.70 15.97
CA PHE A 634 7.55 14.41 17.11
C PHE A 634 6.88 13.04 16.98
N VAL A 635 6.46 12.66 15.77
CA VAL A 635 5.83 11.35 15.49
C VAL A 635 6.87 10.23 15.48
N GLN A 636 8.06 10.48 14.93
CA GLN A 636 9.20 9.57 15.06
C GLN A 636 9.54 9.26 16.52
N MET A 637 9.58 10.27 17.39
CA MET A 637 9.75 10.08 18.83
C MET A 637 8.57 9.37 19.51
N ALA A 638 7.34 9.51 18.98
CA ALA A 638 6.19 8.77 19.46
C ALA A 638 6.34 7.25 19.23
N PHE A 639 6.86 6.82 18.07
CA PHE A 639 7.17 5.40 17.82
C PHE A 639 8.22 4.87 18.79
N GLN A 640 9.30 5.62 19.04
CA GLN A 640 10.35 5.23 19.99
C GLN A 640 9.77 5.06 21.41
N ALA A 641 8.96 6.02 21.87
CA ALA A 641 8.35 5.96 23.20
C ALA A 641 7.35 4.79 23.34
N ALA A 642 6.52 4.55 22.33
CA ALA A 642 5.57 3.44 22.32
C ALA A 642 6.28 2.06 22.28
N TYR A 643 7.33 1.92 21.46
CA TYR A 643 8.11 0.68 21.36
C TYR A 643 8.85 0.39 22.67
N TYR A 644 9.57 1.38 23.22
CA TYR A 644 10.30 1.24 24.49
C TYR A 644 9.36 0.87 25.64
N GLY A 645 8.16 1.45 25.70
CA GLY A 645 7.14 1.14 26.71
C GLY A 645 6.58 -0.29 26.67
N LEU A 646 6.79 -1.01 25.57
CA LEU A 646 6.32 -2.38 25.38
C LEU A 646 7.44 -3.42 25.50
N TYR A 647 8.64 -3.09 25.05
CA TYR A 647 9.76 -4.04 24.94
C TYR A 647 10.95 -3.72 25.86
N GLY A 648 10.94 -2.57 26.56
CA GLY A 648 11.99 -2.16 27.49
C GLY A 648 13.35 -1.84 26.85
N ARG A 649 13.40 -1.71 25.51
CA ARG A 649 14.61 -1.48 24.72
C ARG A 649 14.29 -0.63 23.48
N SER A 650 15.31 0.08 22.98
CA SER A 650 15.29 0.71 21.66
C SER A 650 15.92 -0.22 20.65
N GLU A 651 15.48 -0.16 19.39
CA GLU A 651 15.90 -1.06 18.31
C GLU A 651 16.10 -0.31 17.00
N CYS A 652 16.87 -0.89 16.08
CA CYS A 652 17.26 -0.25 14.83
C CYS A 652 16.03 0.27 14.06
N THR A 653 16.02 1.58 13.82
CA THR A 653 14.94 2.30 13.13
C THR A 653 15.45 2.83 11.79
N TYR A 654 14.56 2.87 10.79
CA TYR A 654 14.81 3.42 9.47
C TYR A 654 13.68 4.38 9.08
N GLU A 655 14.06 5.49 8.47
CA GLU A 655 13.17 6.40 7.75
C GLU A 655 13.86 6.90 6.46
N PRO A 656 13.14 7.03 5.33
CA PRO A 656 13.72 7.53 4.09
C PRO A 656 13.79 9.07 4.04
N ALA A 657 15.00 9.62 3.94
CA ALA A 657 15.22 10.96 3.39
C ALA A 657 15.18 10.90 1.85
N MET A 658 14.53 11.87 1.22
CA MET A 658 14.54 12.01 -0.24
C MET A 658 15.84 12.67 -0.73
N THR A 659 16.49 12.13 -1.77
CA THR A 659 17.67 12.74 -2.40
C THR A 659 17.42 13.22 -3.84
N LYS A 660 16.16 13.33 -4.28
CA LYS A 660 15.76 13.78 -5.63
C LYS A 660 16.23 15.20 -6.01
N VAL A 661 16.78 16.01 -5.11
CA VAL A 661 17.47 17.27 -5.47
C VAL A 661 18.77 17.03 -6.27
N TYR A 662 19.25 15.79 -6.31
CA TYR A 662 20.38 15.35 -7.12
C TYR A 662 19.91 14.57 -8.37
N LEU A 663 20.68 14.67 -9.45
CA LEU A 663 20.53 13.88 -10.66
C LEU A 663 20.55 12.38 -10.31
N HIS A 664 19.46 11.67 -10.63
CA HIS A 664 19.28 10.25 -10.32
C HIS A 664 19.44 9.94 -8.81
N GLY A 665 19.04 10.89 -7.96
CA GLY A 665 18.83 10.65 -6.53
C GLY A 665 17.69 9.66 -6.27
N ARG A 666 17.88 8.81 -5.26
CA ARG A 666 16.87 7.90 -4.70
C ARG A 666 16.51 8.36 -3.28
N THR A 667 16.91 7.59 -2.28
CA THR A 667 16.73 7.86 -0.85
C THR A 667 18.04 7.69 -0.08
N GLU A 668 18.13 8.29 1.10
CA GLU A 668 19.14 8.04 2.14
C GLU A 668 18.42 7.62 3.45
N ALA A 669 19.10 6.94 4.37
CA ALA A 669 18.54 6.55 5.66
C ALA A 669 18.67 7.65 6.72
N ILE A 670 17.56 8.02 7.36
CA ILE A 670 17.53 8.66 8.67
C ILE A 670 17.47 7.55 9.72
N ARG A 671 18.27 7.67 10.78
CA ARG A 671 18.40 6.66 11.84
C ARG A 671 17.91 7.25 13.17
N SER A 672 16.59 7.22 13.38
CA SER A 672 15.85 7.90 14.46
C SER A 672 16.25 7.51 15.90
N VAL A 673 17.08 6.48 16.07
CA VAL A 673 17.67 6.14 17.38
C VAL A 673 19.00 6.86 17.53
N THR A 674 19.00 7.89 18.37
CA THR A 674 20.17 8.71 18.75
C THR A 674 20.37 8.62 20.27
N PRO A 675 21.52 9.05 20.81
CA PRO A 675 21.69 9.19 22.26
C PRO A 675 20.61 10.04 22.93
N GLU A 676 20.11 11.06 22.24
CA GLU A 676 19.04 11.95 22.70
C GLU A 676 17.67 11.26 22.70
N SER A 677 17.33 10.47 21.67
CA SER A 677 16.06 9.74 21.64
C SER A 677 16.03 8.57 22.63
N LEU A 678 17.16 7.87 22.84
CA LEU A 678 17.32 6.89 23.91
C LEU A 678 17.16 7.53 25.30
N ALA A 679 17.83 8.67 25.54
CA ALA A 679 17.68 9.41 26.80
C ALA A 679 16.25 9.93 27.00
N PHE A 680 15.57 10.36 25.92
CA PHE A 680 14.17 10.78 25.97
C PHE A 680 13.24 9.64 26.39
N VAL A 681 13.31 8.44 25.78
CA VAL A 681 12.40 7.34 26.17
C VAL A 681 12.66 6.86 27.60
N GLN A 682 13.92 6.87 28.03
CA GLN A 682 14.29 6.58 29.43
C GLN A 682 13.79 7.65 30.41
N GLU A 683 13.96 8.95 30.12
CA GLU A 683 13.39 10.03 30.95
C GLU A 683 11.85 9.96 30.94
N PHE A 684 11.21 9.66 29.81
CA PHE A 684 9.74 9.60 29.65
C PHE A 684 9.08 8.49 30.48
N TRP A 685 9.66 7.28 30.50
CA TRP A 685 9.12 6.14 31.26
C TRP A 685 9.56 6.10 32.74
N SER A 686 10.30 7.11 33.22
CA SER A 686 10.71 7.27 34.62
C SER A 686 9.74 8.15 35.44
N GLU A 687 9.91 8.19 36.77
CA GLU A 687 9.16 9.07 37.68
C GLU A 687 9.63 10.55 37.67
N LEU A 688 10.19 11.04 36.56
CA LEU A 688 10.64 12.43 36.44
C LEU A 688 9.48 13.42 36.19
N GLU A 689 9.67 14.65 36.66
CA GLU A 689 8.75 15.77 36.45
C GLU A 689 8.45 16.02 34.95
N PRO A 690 7.21 16.35 34.55
CA PRO A 690 6.82 16.54 33.15
C PRO A 690 7.69 17.56 32.38
N ALA A 691 8.23 18.58 33.05
CA ALA A 691 9.14 19.55 32.45
C ALA A 691 10.47 18.92 31.98
N ARG A 692 10.98 17.91 32.70
CA ARG A 692 12.17 17.14 32.29
C ARG A 692 11.87 16.28 31.06
N LYS A 693 10.74 15.57 31.07
CA LYS A 693 10.29 14.72 29.96
C LYS A 693 10.11 15.52 28.65
N VAL A 694 9.49 16.70 28.74
CA VAL A 694 9.30 17.62 27.60
C VAL A 694 10.65 18.17 27.09
N GLU A 695 11.62 18.48 27.96
CA GLU A 695 12.94 18.95 27.54
C GLU A 695 13.82 17.83 26.95
N ALA A 696 13.64 16.58 27.39
CA ALA A 696 14.25 15.43 26.76
C ALA A 696 13.68 15.19 25.35
N LEU A 697 12.35 15.25 25.19
CA LEU A 697 11.69 15.18 23.88
C LEU A 697 12.17 16.30 22.95
N ARG A 698 12.33 17.54 23.45
CA ARG A 698 12.83 18.68 22.67
C ARG A 698 14.22 18.41 22.09
N ARG A 699 15.16 17.93 22.90
CA ARG A 699 16.51 17.54 22.44
C ARG A 699 16.47 16.42 21.42
N ALA A 700 15.63 15.41 21.63
CA ALA A 700 15.48 14.28 20.71
C ALA A 700 14.90 14.69 19.35
N CYS A 701 13.85 15.52 19.33
CA CYS A 701 13.31 16.07 18.08
C CYS A 701 14.32 16.98 17.35
N GLN A 702 15.13 17.76 18.08
CA GLN A 702 16.18 18.59 17.50
C GLN A 702 17.30 17.75 16.86
N ALA A 703 17.72 16.66 17.50
CA ALA A 703 18.69 15.71 16.94
C ALA A 703 18.16 15.05 15.66
N HIS A 704 16.89 14.62 15.67
CA HIS A 704 16.23 14.04 14.50
C HIS A 704 16.14 15.05 13.34
N THR A 705 15.60 16.26 13.57
CA THR A 705 15.59 17.37 12.59
C THR A 705 16.99 17.63 11.98
N ALA A 706 18.05 17.61 12.79
CA ALA A 706 19.41 17.83 12.30
C ALA A 706 19.88 16.69 11.39
N GLN A 707 19.54 15.43 11.72
CA GLN A 707 19.83 14.25 10.92
C GLN A 707 19.06 14.26 9.59
N THR A 708 17.76 14.56 9.60
CA THR A 708 16.92 14.72 8.40
C THR A 708 17.56 15.68 7.40
N ARG A 709 18.02 16.86 7.86
CA ARG A 709 18.69 17.87 7.03
C ARG A 709 20.03 17.42 6.45
N GLU A 710 20.73 16.49 7.10
CA GLU A 710 21.98 15.92 6.59
C GLU A 710 21.71 14.81 5.56
N CYS A 711 20.78 13.91 5.84
CA CYS A 711 20.43 12.81 4.94
C CYS A 711 19.78 13.33 3.64
N ALA A 712 18.99 14.41 3.68
CA ALA A 712 18.45 15.06 2.48
C ALA A 712 19.52 15.67 1.55
N LYS A 713 20.72 16.00 2.07
CA LYS A 713 21.91 16.41 1.28
C LYS A 713 22.74 15.20 0.81
N ALA A 714 22.21 13.99 0.90
CA ALA A 714 22.94 12.74 0.70
C ALA A 714 24.22 12.65 1.56
N GLN A 715 24.19 13.17 2.80
CA GLN A 715 25.29 13.09 3.77
C GLN A 715 24.97 12.09 4.91
N GLY A 716 24.20 11.03 4.63
CA GLY A 716 24.06 9.90 5.54
C GLY A 716 25.29 8.99 5.50
N CYS A 717 25.26 7.90 6.27
CA CYS A 717 26.28 6.85 6.17
C CYS A 717 25.83 5.67 5.29
N ASP A 718 24.55 5.34 5.30
CA ASP A 718 24.05 4.04 4.85
C ASP A 718 24.23 3.81 3.34
N ARG A 719 23.88 4.78 2.47
CA ARG A 719 24.11 4.61 1.02
C ARG A 719 25.59 4.56 0.65
N HIS A 720 26.44 5.34 1.33
CA HIS A 720 27.87 5.30 1.05
C HIS A 720 28.47 3.94 1.46
N LEU A 721 28.24 3.49 2.70
CA LEU A 721 28.78 2.21 3.17
C LEU A 721 28.21 1.02 2.39
N TYR A 722 26.93 1.06 1.98
CA TYR A 722 26.35 0.05 1.10
C TYR A 722 27.00 0.04 -0.30
N ALA A 723 27.36 1.20 -0.86
CA ALA A 723 28.10 1.27 -2.11
C ALA A 723 29.53 0.72 -1.98
N LEU A 724 30.22 0.97 -0.86
CA LEU A 724 31.54 0.39 -0.59
C LEU A 724 31.47 -1.15 -0.46
N PHE A 725 30.45 -1.66 0.24
CA PHE A 725 30.17 -3.10 0.31
C PHE A 725 29.89 -3.70 -1.08
N SER A 726 29.09 -3.01 -1.90
CA SER A 726 28.75 -3.47 -3.26
C SER A 726 29.95 -3.44 -4.22
N VAL A 727 30.86 -2.47 -4.05
CA VAL A 727 32.15 -2.41 -4.79
C VAL A 727 33.09 -3.53 -4.34
N TRP A 728 33.14 -3.84 -3.04
CA TRP A 728 33.90 -4.98 -2.53
C TRP A 728 33.38 -6.31 -3.10
N GLN A 729 32.06 -6.54 -3.02
CA GLN A 729 31.43 -7.76 -3.49
C GLN A 729 31.71 -8.02 -4.98
N ARG A 730 31.51 -7.01 -5.84
CA ARG A 730 31.82 -7.14 -7.28
C ARG A 730 33.30 -7.40 -7.56
N GLY A 731 34.20 -6.93 -6.69
CA GLY A 731 35.63 -7.25 -6.79
C GLY A 731 35.90 -8.75 -6.65
N LEU A 732 35.16 -9.45 -5.79
CA LEU A 732 35.23 -10.91 -5.68
C LEU A 732 34.71 -11.61 -6.93
N ASP A 733 33.64 -11.10 -7.53
CA ASP A 733 33.05 -11.66 -8.75
C ASP A 733 34.00 -11.50 -9.96
N GLU A 734 34.65 -10.34 -10.09
CA GLU A 734 35.65 -10.04 -11.13
C GLU A 734 36.94 -10.87 -10.93
N ASP A 735 37.55 -10.84 -9.73
CA ASP A 735 38.74 -11.65 -9.41
C ASP A 735 38.45 -13.16 -9.53
N GLY A 736 37.24 -13.59 -9.15
CA GLY A 736 36.78 -14.97 -9.24
C GLY A 736 36.59 -15.43 -10.69
N ALA A 737 36.09 -14.56 -11.56
CA ALA A 737 35.98 -14.82 -12.99
C ALA A 737 37.36 -14.91 -13.67
N GLU A 738 38.31 -14.02 -13.34
CA GLU A 738 39.68 -14.13 -13.84
C GLU A 738 40.42 -15.36 -13.28
N ALA A 739 40.18 -15.74 -12.03
CA ALA A 739 40.70 -16.98 -11.44
C ALA A 739 40.11 -18.24 -12.10
N ALA A 740 38.83 -18.24 -12.47
CA ALA A 740 38.22 -19.33 -13.23
C ALA A 740 38.76 -19.41 -14.67
N SER A 741 38.94 -18.27 -15.33
CA SER A 741 39.48 -18.17 -16.69
C SER A 741 40.95 -18.61 -16.77
N SER A 742 41.78 -18.19 -15.81
CA SER A 742 43.22 -18.52 -15.75
C SER A 742 43.54 -19.95 -15.31
N ASN A 743 42.59 -20.66 -14.68
CA ASN A 743 42.68 -22.10 -14.44
C ASN A 743 42.06 -22.95 -15.57
N GLY A 744 41.68 -22.34 -16.70
CA GLY A 744 40.98 -23.00 -17.81
C GLY A 744 41.81 -23.95 -18.69
N ASP A 745 43.14 -23.91 -18.60
CA ASP A 745 44.05 -24.71 -19.45
C ASP A 745 44.47 -26.03 -18.79
N GLY A 746 43.68 -27.10 -18.98
CA GLY A 746 44.26 -28.46 -18.97
C GLY A 746 43.50 -29.66 -18.39
N TYR A 747 42.28 -29.98 -18.86
CA TYR A 747 41.90 -31.40 -18.96
C TYR A 747 40.94 -31.70 -20.12
N SER A 748 40.89 -32.95 -20.58
CA SER A 748 40.17 -33.34 -21.80
C SER A 748 39.21 -34.52 -21.63
N SER A 749 37.94 -34.25 -21.93
CA SER A 749 36.89 -35.20 -22.35
C SER A 749 36.26 -36.15 -21.31
N ARG A 750 35.00 -36.51 -21.63
CA ARG A 750 34.16 -37.63 -21.12
C ARG A 750 33.64 -37.57 -19.67
N GLY A 751 32.33 -37.75 -19.55
CA GLY A 751 31.69 -38.27 -18.33
C GLY A 751 30.40 -37.54 -17.94
N ALA A 752 29.25 -37.95 -18.48
CA ALA A 752 27.96 -37.50 -17.97
C ALA A 752 27.49 -38.42 -16.83
N SER A 753 27.12 -37.86 -15.67
CA SER A 753 26.23 -38.48 -14.67
C SER A 753 25.83 -37.47 -13.59
N SER A 754 24.53 -37.35 -13.34
CA SER A 754 23.92 -36.89 -12.07
C SER A 754 24.10 -37.99 -10.98
N PRO A 755 23.69 -37.86 -9.70
CA PRO A 755 22.78 -36.84 -9.16
C PRO A 755 23.02 -36.31 -7.71
N ASP A 756 22.21 -35.31 -7.37
CA ASP A 756 21.55 -35.05 -6.07
C ASP A 756 22.32 -34.72 -4.77
N PRO A 757 21.68 -34.00 -3.81
CA PRO A 757 22.36 -33.32 -2.71
C PRO A 757 22.19 -34.02 -1.35
N LEU A 758 23.03 -33.63 -0.37
CA LEU A 758 22.67 -33.36 1.05
C LEU A 758 23.91 -33.00 1.88
N SER A 759 23.68 -32.61 3.15
CA SER A 759 24.66 -32.44 4.24
C SER A 759 25.47 -31.13 4.26
N SER A 760 25.08 -30.23 5.17
CA SER A 760 25.92 -29.18 5.70
C SER A 760 26.95 -29.74 6.72
N PRO A 761 28.15 -29.14 6.86
CA PRO A 761 29.07 -29.44 7.95
C PRO A 761 28.94 -28.42 9.11
N SER A 762 28.86 -28.92 10.33
CA SER A 762 28.94 -28.12 11.56
C SER A 762 30.37 -27.73 11.93
N LEU A 763 30.52 -26.62 12.66
CA LEU A 763 31.77 -26.25 13.33
C LEU A 763 32.34 -27.39 14.19
N SER A 764 33.65 -27.63 14.09
CA SER A 764 34.43 -28.27 15.15
C SER A 764 35.84 -27.67 15.15
N ALA A 765 36.40 -27.44 16.34
CA ALA A 765 37.72 -26.84 16.50
C ALA A 765 38.69 -27.85 17.11
N GLN A 766 39.89 -27.97 16.54
CA GLN A 766 41.04 -28.62 17.17
C GLN A 766 42.31 -27.82 16.90
N SER A 767 43.16 -27.77 17.91
CA SER A 767 44.49 -27.15 17.94
C SER A 767 45.58 -28.20 17.79
N ASP A 768 46.72 -27.85 17.18
CA ASP A 768 48.03 -28.07 17.84
C ASP A 768 49.13 -27.16 17.25
N ASP A 769 50.27 -27.08 17.94
CA ASP A 769 51.44 -26.22 17.65
C ASP A 769 52.37 -26.74 16.53
N GLY A 770 53.19 -25.84 15.94
CA GLY A 770 54.13 -26.24 14.87
C GLY A 770 55.10 -25.18 14.32
N LEU A 771 55.90 -24.51 15.15
CA LEU A 771 56.99 -23.62 14.67
C LEU A 771 58.20 -24.40 14.14
N PRO A 772 58.87 -23.91 13.07
CA PRO A 772 60.26 -23.51 13.25
C PRO A 772 60.65 -22.20 12.51
N GLN A 773 61.66 -21.50 13.05
CA GLN A 773 62.18 -20.25 12.51
C GLN A 773 63.07 -20.43 11.26
N ARG A 774 62.99 -19.48 10.31
CA ARG A 774 64.12 -19.04 9.49
C ARG A 774 64.13 -17.51 9.37
N ILE A 775 65.30 -16.93 9.08
CA ILE A 775 65.63 -15.50 9.31
C ILE A 775 66.13 -14.83 8.02
N ARG A 776 65.68 -13.58 7.78
CA ARG A 776 66.00 -12.68 6.64
C ARG A 776 65.41 -13.15 5.30
N SER A 777 64.95 -12.28 4.41
CA SER A 777 65.41 -10.90 4.10
C SER A 777 64.30 -9.84 4.04
N SER A 778 64.71 -8.56 4.09
CA SER A 778 63.83 -7.40 3.97
C SER A 778 63.53 -7.02 2.51
N SER A 779 62.25 -7.00 2.14
CA SER A 779 61.73 -6.32 0.96
C SER A 779 60.33 -5.79 1.29
N SER A 780 60.06 -4.51 1.02
CA SER A 780 58.77 -3.89 1.31
C SER A 780 57.64 -4.63 0.57
N PRO A 781 56.55 -5.04 1.24
CA PRO A 781 55.41 -5.63 0.57
C PRO A 781 54.65 -4.54 -0.20
N SER A 782 54.65 -4.64 -1.53
CA SER A 782 53.51 -4.18 -2.32
C SER A 782 52.24 -4.86 -1.78
N PRO A 783 51.08 -4.19 -1.70
CA PRO A 783 49.86 -4.84 -1.22
C PRO A 783 49.53 -6.05 -2.11
N SER A 784 49.36 -7.21 -1.49
CA SER A 784 49.03 -8.44 -2.22
C SER A 784 47.52 -8.49 -2.54
N PRO A 785 47.11 -8.97 -3.72
CA PRO A 785 45.69 -9.00 -4.12
C PRO A 785 44.78 -9.73 -3.11
N THR A 786 45.34 -10.70 -2.40
CA THR A 786 44.67 -11.53 -1.37
C THR A 786 43.99 -10.75 -0.24
N ARG A 787 44.33 -9.47 0.04
CA ARG A 787 43.72 -8.77 1.17
C ARG A 787 42.22 -8.53 0.97
N LEU A 788 41.80 -8.13 -0.23
CA LEU A 788 40.39 -7.82 -0.52
C LEU A 788 39.50 -9.07 -0.66
N GLN A 789 40.08 -10.26 -0.71
CA GLN A 789 39.34 -11.52 -0.78
C GLN A 789 38.71 -11.91 0.58
N ALA A 790 39.14 -11.28 1.68
CA ALA A 790 38.48 -11.37 2.97
C ALA A 790 37.37 -10.31 3.09
N LEU A 791 36.32 -10.61 3.88
CA LEU A 791 35.30 -9.64 4.26
C LEU A 791 35.93 -8.53 5.12
N PRO A 792 35.90 -7.25 4.70
CA PRO A 792 36.52 -6.14 5.45
C PRO A 792 35.97 -6.01 6.87
N SER A 793 36.81 -5.60 7.81
CA SER A 793 36.51 -5.58 9.25
C SER A 793 35.18 -4.89 9.61
N LEU A 794 34.86 -3.77 8.95
CA LEU A 794 33.61 -3.04 9.14
C LEU A 794 32.36 -3.87 8.79
N PHE A 795 32.43 -4.69 7.74
CA PHE A 795 31.31 -5.48 7.25
C PHE A 795 31.23 -6.87 7.90
N ALA A 796 32.32 -7.31 8.54
CA ALA A 796 32.37 -8.51 9.38
C ALA A 796 31.92 -8.27 10.83
N ASP A 797 31.77 -7.02 11.25
CA ASP A 797 31.37 -6.63 12.60
C ASP A 797 29.83 -6.67 12.81
N HIS A 798 29.39 -7.07 14.01
CA HIS A 798 27.98 -7.14 14.36
C HIS A 798 27.26 -5.78 14.39
N GLY A 799 27.99 -4.65 14.37
CA GLY A 799 27.42 -3.34 14.09
C GLY A 799 26.80 -3.25 12.69
N TRP A 800 27.39 -3.91 11.69
CA TRP A 800 26.88 -3.95 10.32
C TRP A 800 25.56 -4.70 10.25
N ASP A 801 25.49 -5.89 10.85
CA ASP A 801 24.26 -6.67 11.00
C ASP A 801 23.16 -5.84 11.69
N ARG A 802 23.51 -5.16 12.79
CA ARG A 802 22.56 -4.42 13.62
C ARG A 802 22.01 -3.18 12.94
N LEU A 803 22.80 -2.47 12.14
CA LEU A 803 22.32 -1.30 11.39
C LEU A 803 21.46 -1.73 10.19
N ASN A 804 21.77 -2.85 9.53
CA ASN A 804 20.98 -3.37 8.42
C ASN A 804 19.67 -4.05 8.88
N SER A 805 19.67 -4.71 10.05
CA SER A 805 18.49 -5.35 10.65
C SER A 805 17.49 -4.34 11.22
N THR A 806 16.72 -3.72 10.34
CA THR A 806 15.71 -2.71 10.69
C THR A 806 14.49 -3.35 11.36
N ILE A 807 14.21 -2.97 12.61
CA ILE A 807 13.07 -3.45 13.41
C ILE A 807 11.89 -2.48 13.36
N LEU A 808 12.16 -1.17 13.27
CA LEU A 808 11.14 -0.14 13.03
C LEU A 808 11.39 0.48 11.65
N SER A 809 10.72 -0.04 10.62
CA SER A 809 10.76 0.57 9.29
C SER A 809 9.59 1.55 9.17
N THR A 810 9.91 2.83 8.97
CA THR A 810 8.96 3.94 9.04
C THR A 810 9.01 4.80 7.78
N SER A 811 7.90 5.43 7.40
CA SER A 811 7.85 6.40 6.30
C SER A 811 6.62 7.31 6.41
N ASN A 812 6.73 8.53 5.89
CA ASN A 812 5.72 9.59 5.94
C ASN A 812 5.25 9.98 4.52
N CYS A 813 3.94 9.97 4.26
CA CYS A 813 3.33 10.36 2.97
C CYS A 813 2.21 11.40 3.16
N GLY A 814 2.56 12.59 3.65
CA GLY A 814 1.61 13.69 3.90
C GLY A 814 0.96 14.29 2.64
N ASN A 815 -0.19 13.75 2.20
CA ASN A 815 -0.99 14.30 1.10
C ASN A 815 -2.53 14.20 1.37
N PRO A 816 -3.34 15.25 1.10
CA PRO A 816 -4.80 15.23 1.27
C PRO A 816 -5.60 14.27 0.38
N SER A 817 -4.99 13.66 -0.65
CA SER A 817 -5.61 12.59 -1.45
C SER A 817 -5.60 11.23 -0.76
N LEU A 818 -4.81 11.07 0.32
CA LEU A 818 -4.58 9.80 0.99
C LEU A 818 -5.26 9.73 2.35
N ARG A 819 -6.01 8.64 2.53
CA ARG A 819 -6.63 8.28 3.80
C ARG A 819 -5.61 7.64 4.73
N HIS A 820 -4.91 6.62 4.22
CA HIS A 820 -3.83 5.85 4.85
C HIS A 820 -2.78 5.44 3.79
N PHE A 821 -1.62 4.99 4.24
CA PHE A 821 -0.67 4.24 3.40
C PHE A 821 0.08 3.23 4.27
N GLY A 822 0.67 2.19 3.67
CA GLY A 822 1.47 1.22 4.41
C GLY A 822 2.26 0.25 3.52
N PHE A 823 2.98 -0.63 4.19
CA PHE A 823 3.88 -1.65 3.64
C PHE A 823 4.07 -2.75 4.71
N GLY A 824 4.62 -3.91 4.35
CA GLY A 824 4.93 -4.97 5.32
C GLY A 824 6.20 -4.69 6.14
N PRO A 825 6.49 -5.47 7.19
CA PRO A 825 7.72 -5.32 7.96
C PRO A 825 8.95 -5.75 7.14
N THR A 826 10.03 -4.97 7.21
CA THR A 826 11.30 -5.26 6.49
C THR A 826 12.18 -6.32 7.15
N SER A 827 11.74 -6.89 8.28
CA SER A 827 12.41 -7.96 9.01
C SER A 827 11.37 -8.87 9.67
N GLY A 828 11.73 -10.13 9.94
CA GLY A 828 10.80 -11.11 10.53
C GLY A 828 10.27 -10.73 11.91
N ASP A 829 11.07 -9.97 12.67
CA ASP A 829 10.73 -9.37 13.96
C ASP A 829 10.41 -7.86 13.86
N GLY A 830 10.05 -7.37 12.67
CA GLY A 830 9.87 -5.94 12.40
C GLY A 830 8.45 -5.41 12.57
N PHE A 831 8.34 -4.08 12.48
CA PHE A 831 7.11 -3.36 12.12
C PHE A 831 7.33 -2.59 10.82
N GLY A 832 6.34 -2.59 9.93
CA GLY A 832 6.23 -1.65 8.81
C GLY A 832 5.21 -0.56 9.18
N ILE A 833 5.62 0.71 9.20
CA ILE A 833 4.82 1.82 9.72
C ILE A 833 4.72 2.94 8.67
N GLY A 834 3.56 3.04 8.02
CA GLY A 834 3.21 4.21 7.20
C GLY A 834 2.42 5.21 8.02
N TYR A 835 2.76 6.50 7.95
CA TYR A 835 2.00 7.56 8.61
C TYR A 835 1.77 8.81 7.73
N ILE A 836 0.70 9.53 8.06
CA ILE A 836 0.24 10.74 7.38
C ILE A 836 -0.08 11.77 8.46
N ILE A 837 0.74 12.81 8.56
CA ILE A 837 0.50 13.93 9.47
C ILE A 837 -0.48 14.90 8.79
N LYS A 838 -1.66 15.06 9.39
CA LYS A 838 -2.72 15.97 8.94
C LYS A 838 -2.71 17.22 9.85
N ASP A 839 -3.40 18.29 9.47
CA ASP A 839 -3.37 19.57 10.21
C ASP A 839 -3.84 19.42 11.67
N GLU A 840 -4.94 18.69 11.87
CA GLU A 840 -5.60 18.47 13.17
C GLU A 840 -5.65 16.98 13.59
N GLY A 841 -4.96 16.09 12.88
CA GLY A 841 -4.88 14.66 13.22
C GLY A 841 -3.64 13.95 12.68
N ILE A 842 -3.52 12.66 12.98
CA ILE A 842 -2.46 11.78 12.48
C ILE A 842 -3.09 10.44 12.08
N SER A 843 -2.93 10.02 10.83
CA SER A 843 -3.35 8.69 10.34
C SER A 843 -2.14 7.78 10.24
N ILE A 844 -2.20 6.57 10.78
CA ILE A 844 -1.08 5.62 10.87
C ILE A 844 -1.58 4.22 10.52
N CYS A 845 -0.83 3.48 9.69
CA CYS A 845 -1.00 2.05 9.47
C CYS A 845 0.28 1.31 9.89
N ALA A 846 0.14 0.39 10.83
CA ALA A 846 1.21 -0.48 11.30
C ALA A 846 0.95 -1.93 10.87
N SER A 847 1.96 -2.58 10.32
CA SER A 847 2.00 -4.00 9.99
C SER A 847 3.06 -4.72 10.82
N SER A 848 2.86 -6.01 11.10
CA SER A 848 3.92 -6.87 11.66
C SER A 848 3.68 -8.35 11.37
N LYS A 849 4.72 -9.16 11.54
CA LYS A 849 4.63 -10.61 11.53
C LYS A 849 4.54 -11.16 12.96
N HIS A 850 3.40 -11.73 13.33
CA HIS A 850 3.12 -12.35 14.64
C HIS A 850 3.41 -11.49 15.91
N ARG A 851 3.41 -10.15 15.83
CA ARG A 851 3.67 -9.27 17.01
C ARG A 851 2.39 -8.65 17.55
N GLN A 852 2.45 -8.04 18.73
CA GLN A 852 1.31 -7.37 19.37
C GLN A 852 1.07 -5.97 18.77
N THR A 853 0.91 -5.82 17.46
CA THR A 853 0.81 -4.50 16.77
C THR A 853 -0.46 -3.74 17.17
N LYS A 854 -1.57 -4.42 17.50
CA LYS A 854 -2.72 -3.75 18.15
C LYS A 854 -2.33 -3.05 19.46
N ARG A 855 -1.52 -3.70 20.30
CA ARG A 855 -1.02 -3.13 21.56
C ARG A 855 0.03 -2.04 21.32
N PHE A 856 0.81 -2.13 20.25
CA PHE A 856 1.69 -1.04 19.79
C PHE A 856 0.90 0.21 19.41
N VAL A 857 -0.17 0.06 18.63
CA VAL A 857 -1.10 1.15 18.29
C VAL A 857 -1.76 1.74 19.55
N ASP A 858 -2.22 0.91 20.47
CA ASP A 858 -2.86 1.38 21.72
C ASP A 858 -1.88 2.13 22.65
N ALA A 859 -0.62 1.67 22.72
CA ALA A 859 0.45 2.36 23.44
C ALA A 859 0.83 3.70 22.78
N LEU A 860 0.81 3.76 21.44
CA LEU A 860 1.09 4.96 20.66
C LEU A 860 -0.01 6.02 20.83
N GLU A 861 -1.30 5.64 20.77
CA GLU A 861 -2.40 6.54 21.09
C GLU A 861 -2.29 7.05 22.53
N SER A 862 -2.04 6.15 23.49
CA SER A 862 -1.86 6.50 24.91
C SER A 862 -0.72 7.50 25.12
N TYR A 863 0.41 7.31 24.43
CA TYR A 863 1.53 8.24 24.42
C TYR A 863 1.10 9.62 23.89
N LEU A 864 0.45 9.67 22.72
CA LEU A 864 0.04 10.93 22.06
C LEU A 864 -0.94 11.72 22.95
N VAL A 865 -1.87 11.05 23.64
CA VAL A 865 -2.78 11.70 24.60
C VAL A 865 -2.01 12.30 25.80
N GLU A 866 -1.11 11.54 26.42
CA GLU A 866 -0.43 11.98 27.65
C GLU A 866 0.67 13.02 27.37
N ILE A 867 1.44 12.93 26.26
CA ILE A 867 2.42 13.97 25.92
C ILE A 867 1.73 15.33 25.66
N ARG A 868 0.54 15.34 25.05
CA ARG A 868 -0.29 16.55 24.88
C ARG A 868 -0.65 17.18 26.22
N ARG A 869 -0.94 16.36 27.23
CA ARG A 869 -1.25 16.79 28.61
C ARG A 869 -0.01 17.37 29.29
N MET A 870 1.15 16.72 29.18
CA MET A 870 2.42 17.23 29.70
C MET A 870 2.77 18.59 29.08
N LEU A 871 2.71 18.71 27.75
CA LEU A 871 3.00 19.97 27.02
C LEU A 871 2.09 21.12 27.48
N ARG A 872 0.78 20.87 27.62
CA ARG A 872 -0.19 21.85 28.14
C ARG A 872 0.06 22.23 29.61
N ALA A 873 0.60 21.33 30.42
CA ALA A 873 0.95 21.61 31.82
C ALA A 873 2.26 22.43 31.95
N VAL A 874 3.27 22.13 31.12
CA VAL A 874 4.56 22.83 31.11
C VAL A 874 4.43 24.22 30.49
N GLY A 875 3.86 24.33 29.29
CA GLY A 875 3.61 25.61 28.60
C GLY A 875 2.56 26.50 29.28
N GLY A 876 1.95 26.03 30.38
CA GLY A 876 1.00 26.79 31.18
C GLY A 876 1.64 27.72 32.23
N ARG A 877 2.97 27.66 32.43
CA ARG A 877 3.68 28.41 33.50
C ARG A 877 4.33 29.72 33.03
N ASP A 878 4.85 29.79 31.82
CA ASP A 878 5.48 30.99 31.26
C ASP A 878 4.59 31.64 30.20
N GLY A 879 3.88 32.73 30.56
CA GLY A 879 2.97 33.41 29.64
C GLY A 879 2.49 34.77 30.14
N SER A 880 2.84 35.82 29.41
CA SER A 880 2.41 37.19 29.71
C SER A 880 0.91 37.42 29.39
N PRO A 881 0.30 38.56 29.80
CA PRO A 881 -1.13 38.82 29.65
C PRO A 881 -1.69 38.84 28.22
N ALA A 882 -0.86 38.72 27.18
CA ALA A 882 -1.33 38.58 25.79
C ALA A 882 -2.07 37.25 25.56
N SER A 883 -1.69 36.18 26.25
CA SER A 883 -2.26 34.83 26.08
C SER A 883 -3.68 34.66 26.65
N SER A 884 -4.11 35.52 27.58
CA SER A 884 -5.42 35.41 28.23
C SER A 884 -6.59 35.59 27.25
N ARG A 885 -6.42 36.43 26.22
CA ARG A 885 -7.44 36.67 25.19
C ARG A 885 -7.79 35.44 24.35
N ALA A 886 -6.88 34.47 24.25
CA ALA A 886 -7.21 33.16 23.67
C ALA A 886 -8.02 32.29 24.65
N ARG A 887 -7.71 32.36 25.95
CA ARG A 887 -8.43 31.61 27.02
C ARG A 887 -9.85 32.13 27.29
N GLU A 888 -10.12 33.43 27.14
CA GLU A 888 -11.47 33.98 27.31
C GLU A 888 -12.44 33.55 26.20
N ARG A 889 -11.94 33.36 24.96
CA ARG A 889 -12.78 32.98 23.82
C ARG A 889 -13.34 31.56 23.90
N ASP A 890 -12.74 30.72 24.74
CA ASP A 890 -13.14 29.33 25.01
C ASP A 890 -14.04 29.21 26.28
N ARG A 891 -14.38 30.34 26.92
CA ARG A 891 -15.16 30.39 28.18
C ARG A 891 -16.09 31.61 28.27
N GLY A 892 -16.98 31.80 27.30
CA GLY A 892 -17.97 32.89 27.37
C GLY A 892 -19.11 32.83 26.35
N VAL A 893 -20.29 32.41 26.80
CA VAL A 893 -21.57 32.75 26.15
C VAL A 893 -22.16 33.94 26.90
N GLY A 894 -22.18 35.13 26.30
CA GLY A 894 -22.69 36.33 26.98
C GLY A 894 -22.51 37.65 26.21
N GLU A 895 -23.65 38.21 25.80
CA GLU A 895 -23.93 39.57 25.32
C GLU A 895 -22.84 40.67 25.27
N GLY A 896 -22.65 41.23 24.06
CA GLY A 896 -23.17 42.59 23.81
C GLY A 896 -22.23 43.81 23.87
N LYS A 897 -21.81 44.29 22.68
CA LYS A 897 -22.23 45.62 22.13
C LYS A 897 -21.59 45.92 20.77
N MET A 898 -22.43 46.17 19.75
CA MET A 898 -21.98 46.83 18.51
C MET A 898 -21.80 48.34 18.70
N LYS A 899 -20.81 48.93 18.02
CA LYS A 899 -20.87 50.33 17.57
C LYS A 899 -20.75 50.36 16.05
N ARG A 900 -21.59 51.16 15.40
CA ARG A 900 -21.62 51.36 13.93
C ARG A 900 -20.72 52.54 13.54
N GLY A 901 -20.14 52.50 12.34
CA GLY A 901 -19.53 53.68 11.71
C GLY A 901 -18.68 53.37 10.48
N ARG A 902 -19.16 53.76 9.29
CA ARG A 902 -18.36 53.91 8.06
C ARG A 902 -18.66 55.33 7.52
N PRO A 903 -17.67 56.01 6.94
CA PRO A 903 -17.79 56.29 5.50
C PRO A 903 -16.46 56.05 4.74
N ILE A 904 -16.43 56.41 3.46
CA ILE A 904 -15.35 56.12 2.50
C ILE A 904 -14.76 57.45 1.98
N ARG A 905 -13.42 57.55 1.87
CA ARG A 905 -12.75 58.19 0.72
C ARG A 905 -11.23 57.89 0.66
N SER A 906 -10.65 58.19 -0.50
CA SER A 906 -9.25 58.07 -0.92
C SER A 906 -8.39 59.26 -0.42
N GLU A 907 -7.06 59.38 -0.60
CA GLU A 907 -6.09 58.79 -1.55
C GLU A 907 -4.69 58.59 -0.90
N GLY A 908 -3.72 58.00 -1.63
CA GLY A 908 -2.34 58.50 -1.60
C GLY A 908 -1.17 57.53 -1.25
N VAL A 909 -0.44 57.10 -2.30
CA VAL A 909 1.03 56.83 -2.34
C VAL A 909 1.60 55.65 -1.48
N PRO A 910 2.48 54.78 -2.03
CA PRO A 910 2.95 53.58 -1.34
C PRO A 910 4.12 53.82 -0.36
N LYS A 911 4.30 52.88 0.59
CA LYS A 911 5.54 52.69 1.36
C LYS A 911 5.89 51.20 1.46
N ALA A 912 7.18 50.92 1.59
CA ALA A 912 7.74 49.57 1.44
C ALA A 912 7.24 48.57 2.51
N ALA A 913 7.14 47.30 2.12
CA ALA A 913 6.90 46.21 3.05
C ALA A 913 8.14 46.00 3.94
N SER A 914 7.95 46.10 5.25
CA SER A 914 8.90 45.57 6.23
C SER A 914 8.88 44.05 6.18
N VAL A 915 10.06 43.42 6.08
CA VAL A 915 10.20 41.96 6.18
C VAL A 915 9.84 41.53 7.60
N ASP A 916 8.67 40.92 7.76
CA ASP A 916 8.22 40.34 9.03
C ASP A 916 8.55 38.84 9.03
N SER A 917 9.56 38.45 9.81
CA SER A 917 10.23 37.15 9.72
C SER A 917 9.39 36.03 10.33
N ARG A 918 8.48 35.44 9.53
CA ARG A 918 7.81 34.20 9.88
C ARG A 918 8.79 33.04 9.83
N VAL A 919 9.06 32.44 11.00
CA VAL A 919 9.76 31.16 11.09
C VAL A 919 8.84 30.08 10.53
N GLY A 920 9.13 29.60 9.32
CA GLY A 920 8.53 28.39 8.79
C GLY A 920 9.12 27.15 9.46
N SER A 921 8.36 26.05 9.50
CA SER A 921 8.93 24.74 9.83
C SER A 921 9.72 24.26 8.62
N ASP A 922 11.05 24.40 8.66
CA ASP A 922 11.90 24.11 7.50
C ASP A 922 12.00 22.60 7.16
N ASP A 923 11.53 21.72 8.05
CA ASP A 923 11.76 20.27 7.99
C ASP A 923 10.64 19.48 7.31
N ASP A 924 9.44 20.07 7.20
CA ASP A 924 8.20 19.40 6.79
C ASP A 924 8.25 18.79 5.38
N ASP A 925 9.13 19.31 4.53
CA ASP A 925 9.33 18.90 3.12
C ASP A 925 10.56 17.98 2.94
N LEU A 926 11.35 17.76 3.99
CA LEU A 926 12.66 17.06 3.96
C LEU A 926 12.64 15.68 4.63
N GLY A 927 11.76 15.48 5.62
CA GLY A 927 11.44 14.19 6.22
C GLY A 927 10.23 13.55 5.54
N GLY A 928 10.43 12.41 4.87
CA GLY A 928 9.40 11.77 4.06
C GLY A 928 8.93 12.60 2.85
N TYR A 929 7.73 12.30 2.35
CA TYR A 929 7.19 12.87 1.10
C TYR A 929 6.13 13.95 1.38
N GLY A 930 6.46 14.89 2.26
CA GLY A 930 5.57 15.97 2.69
C GLY A 930 5.30 17.04 1.62
N PHE A 931 4.03 17.43 1.50
CA PHE A 931 3.57 18.73 1.01
C PHE A 931 4.06 19.22 -0.37
N PHE A 932 3.48 18.63 -1.43
CA PHE A 932 3.39 19.32 -2.73
C PHE A 932 2.35 20.44 -2.72
N ASP A 933 2.38 21.33 -3.73
CA ASP A 933 1.45 22.46 -3.90
C ASP A 933 0.03 22.00 -4.22
N ALA A 934 -0.66 21.54 -3.17
CA ALA A 934 -2.09 21.30 -3.15
C ALA A 934 -2.89 22.61 -3.21
N GLY A 935 -2.33 23.77 -3.55
CA GLY A 935 -3.00 25.06 -3.60
C GLY A 935 -4.29 25.04 -4.43
N MET A 936 -4.29 24.33 -5.58
CA MET A 936 -5.50 24.13 -6.38
C MET A 936 -6.54 23.21 -5.70
N LEU A 937 -6.11 22.10 -5.08
CA LEU A 937 -7.00 21.18 -4.37
C LEU A 937 -7.58 21.84 -3.11
N LEU A 938 -6.76 22.55 -2.35
CA LEU A 938 -7.13 23.29 -1.15
C LEU A 938 -8.06 24.45 -1.51
N GLN A 939 -7.82 25.20 -2.59
CA GLN A 939 -8.77 26.19 -3.10
C GLN A 939 -10.09 25.54 -3.54
N ALA A 940 -10.08 24.38 -4.20
CA ALA A 940 -11.30 23.67 -4.59
C ALA A 940 -12.09 23.14 -3.37
N LEU A 941 -11.42 22.70 -2.32
CA LEU A 941 -12.01 22.25 -1.06
C LEU A 941 -12.52 23.44 -0.21
N GLN A 942 -11.79 24.55 -0.15
CA GLN A 942 -12.21 25.78 0.53
C GLN A 942 -13.36 26.49 -0.20
N ALA A 943 -13.35 26.49 -1.53
CA ALA A 943 -14.49 26.93 -2.32
C ALA A 943 -15.73 26.05 -2.07
N ARG A 944 -15.53 24.73 -1.85
CA ARG A 944 -16.62 23.84 -1.46
C ARG A 944 -17.17 24.16 -0.06
N THR A 945 -16.34 24.27 0.97
CA THR A 945 -16.83 24.60 2.33
C THR A 945 -17.46 25.99 2.43
N GLY A 946 -16.96 26.97 1.66
CA GLY A 946 -17.57 28.30 1.59
C GLY A 946 -18.87 28.39 0.77
N SER A 947 -19.06 27.53 -0.24
CA SER A 947 -20.15 27.68 -1.23
C SER A 947 -21.27 26.64 -1.14
N LEU A 948 -21.09 25.46 -0.53
CA LEU A 948 -22.12 24.40 -0.61
C LEU A 948 -23.31 24.61 0.33
N GLU A 949 -23.12 25.10 1.56
CA GLU A 949 -24.19 25.12 2.58
C GLU A 949 -25.46 25.86 2.11
N ASN A 950 -25.29 27.01 1.46
CA ASN A 950 -26.41 27.81 0.97
C ASN A 950 -26.97 27.33 -0.39
N THR A 951 -26.15 26.70 -1.24
CA THR A 951 -26.56 26.32 -2.60
C THR A 951 -27.18 24.92 -2.65
N VAL A 952 -26.71 23.97 -1.84
CA VAL A 952 -27.24 22.59 -1.82
C VAL A 952 -28.65 22.56 -1.24
N LEU A 953 -28.91 23.26 -0.12
CA LEU A 953 -30.25 23.34 0.47
C LEU A 953 -31.27 23.95 -0.52
N ALA A 954 -30.92 25.05 -1.20
CA ALA A 954 -31.77 25.69 -2.19
C ALA A 954 -32.01 24.85 -3.47
N ALA A 955 -31.10 23.94 -3.81
CA ALA A 955 -31.28 22.98 -4.91
C ALA A 955 -32.18 21.80 -4.48
N VAL A 956 -31.99 21.28 -3.26
CA VAL A 956 -32.78 20.17 -2.72
C VAL A 956 -34.25 20.57 -2.50
N GLU A 957 -34.54 21.78 -2.02
CA GLU A 957 -35.93 22.28 -1.92
C GLU A 957 -36.66 22.35 -3.27
N LYS A 958 -35.93 22.57 -4.37
CA LYS A 958 -36.51 22.64 -5.73
C LYS A 958 -36.74 21.28 -6.38
N ALA A 959 -36.24 20.19 -5.80
CA ALA A 959 -36.27 18.85 -6.41
C ALA A 959 -37.33 17.89 -5.84
N ILE A 960 -38.22 18.37 -4.95
CA ILE A 960 -39.28 17.53 -4.34
C ILE A 960 -40.54 17.53 -5.24
N PRO A 961 -40.94 16.39 -5.85
CA PRO A 961 -42.17 16.32 -6.61
C PRO A 961 -43.40 16.39 -5.68
N ARG A 962 -44.27 17.38 -5.89
CA ARG A 962 -45.54 17.48 -5.16
C ARG A 962 -46.42 16.27 -5.48
N ARG A 963 -46.82 15.52 -4.44
CA ARG A 963 -47.87 14.48 -4.55
C ARG A 963 -49.11 15.07 -5.23
N ARG A 964 -49.56 14.42 -6.30
CA ARG A 964 -50.98 14.37 -6.68
C ARG A 964 -51.57 13.04 -6.21
N GLU A 965 -52.87 13.04 -5.93
CA GLU A 965 -53.55 11.97 -5.22
C GLU A 965 -53.83 10.75 -6.12
N VAL A 966 -53.82 9.55 -5.53
CA VAL A 966 -54.16 8.30 -6.21
C VAL A 966 -55.65 8.02 -6.05
N GLY A 967 -56.42 8.12 -7.14
CA GLY A 967 -57.88 8.09 -7.12
C GLY A 967 -58.54 7.15 -8.13
N LYS A 968 -58.80 5.90 -7.72
CA LYS A 968 -59.66 4.87 -8.35
C LYS A 968 -59.22 4.29 -9.71
N LYS A 969 -59.57 3.01 -9.91
CA LYS A 969 -59.40 2.23 -11.15
C LYS A 969 -60.60 2.42 -12.08
N LEU A 970 -60.38 2.36 -13.39
CA LEU A 970 -61.35 1.88 -14.39
C LEU A 970 -60.72 0.72 -15.19
N ARG A 971 -61.50 0.07 -16.06
CA ARG A 971 -61.22 -1.28 -16.61
C ARG A 971 -60.77 -1.30 -18.07
N LEU A 972 -60.23 -2.46 -18.47
CA LEU A 972 -59.88 -2.80 -19.84
C LEU A 972 -61.11 -2.78 -20.77
N SER A 973 -61.12 -1.83 -21.69
CA SER A 973 -61.70 -1.92 -23.04
C SER A 973 -61.22 -0.68 -23.80
N GLU A 974 -60.61 -0.86 -24.97
CA GLU A 974 -60.32 0.23 -25.94
C GLU A 974 -59.39 1.36 -25.43
N TYR A 975 -58.08 1.09 -25.32
CA TYR A 975 -57.02 1.64 -26.22
C TYR A 975 -55.62 1.28 -25.71
#